data_AF-A0A4Y9XWM9-F1
#
_entry.id   AF-A0A4Y9XWM9-F1
#
_cell.length_a   1.000
_cell.length_b   1.000
_cell.length_c   1.000
_cell.angle_alpha   90.00
_cell.angle_beta   90.00
_cell.angle_gamma   90.00
#
_symmetry.space_group_name_H-M   'P 1'
#
loop_
_entity.id
_entity.type
_entity.pdbx_description
1 polymer ?
#
loop_
_entity_poly.entity_id
_entity_poly.type
_entity_poly.pdbx_seq_one_letter_code
_entity_poly.pdbx_strand_id
1 'polypeptide(L)'
;MTKPRIPHDIPSSGLKHDGPGEFTPPRGKMSESLYASRLSGEDKRKSRNWTTYLLLGIVSLALSVTWILPTLPTSSLPQALSGFHYRDLVARVFASTERDESAVSAPSDAPKTLLSNNRTDVVQWDEYSLILQGQRIFLYSGEFHTFRLPVPSLWPDILQKVKAAGLNGVSVYTHWALVNPSPGVVDFDSFRALQPLYDAAVAAGIWIVLRPGPYINAETTAGGIAHWVTSQIAGELRTNATDFRASWQDYIHGIIEQTEKNQITNGGPVIAIQIGCITGEYFAELEAAYHNSSIVVPLTYNDPGEGRNFVNGTGAVDIYGLDSYPQGFDCSNPESWAPVPTNWHDYHENTNPSQPFYFPEFQGGAFDPWGPTAPGYENCRTLTGADFESVFYRSLWASNAKLLSFYMVYGGTSWGALPEPGVYSSYDYGSSIQENRELTPKFAELKLQGLFLRSSPEFYKTDWIGNSTTGAVNISNPAAFAVLLKNPDTNATFYIVRQTDSTSTATTSFKLTVDTIAGALELPQHVPNITLSGRQSKVIVGSYTFGTSSLLYSTASILFAGRIGTRDVLFLYGDASQAHEAALTLQGRTAIQAKSSHISFALSNGTTVISFLPGITGLVTVFDSPTQLVLFADTTTAGTFWAPVLPAAGKTTHANYWQLGSNA
;
A
#
# COMPACT_ATOMS: atom_id res chain seq x y z
N MET A 1 20.77 -67.34 -24.95
CA MET A 1 22.06 -66.74 -24.53
C MET A 1 21.75 -65.78 -23.38
N THR A 2 21.53 -66.29 -22.16
CA THR A 2 22.47 -66.39 -21.02
C THR A 2 22.89 -65.04 -20.40
N LYS A 3 22.30 -64.75 -19.22
CA LYS A 3 22.80 -63.85 -18.16
C LYS A 3 24.17 -64.32 -17.62
N PRO A 4 24.87 -63.45 -16.87
CA PRO A 4 25.11 -63.69 -15.42
C PRO A 4 24.87 -62.39 -14.59
N ARG A 5 24.27 -62.32 -13.40
CA ARG A 5 24.44 -62.92 -12.03
C ARG A 5 25.74 -62.55 -11.26
N ILE A 6 25.57 -61.54 -10.37
CA ILE A 6 26.03 -61.23 -8.98
C ILE A 6 27.26 -61.99 -8.40
N PRO A 7 28.01 -61.36 -7.48
CA PRO A 7 27.85 -61.73 -6.06
C PRO A 7 27.83 -60.57 -5.04
N HIS A 8 27.05 -60.79 -3.98
CA HIS A 8 27.12 -60.15 -2.66
C HIS A 8 28.38 -60.62 -1.92
N ASP A 9 29.00 -59.76 -1.12
CA ASP A 9 29.51 -60.12 0.22
C ASP A 9 29.85 -58.87 1.05
N ILE A 10 29.50 -58.95 2.34
CA ILE A 10 29.64 -57.95 3.41
C ILE A 10 30.92 -58.26 4.22
N PRO A 11 31.50 -57.30 4.97
CA PRO A 11 31.66 -57.61 6.39
C PRO A 11 31.22 -56.47 7.32
N SER A 12 30.35 -56.86 8.25
CA SER A 12 29.97 -56.16 9.47
C SER A 12 31.03 -56.40 10.55
N SER A 13 31.63 -55.34 11.08
CA SER A 13 32.34 -55.36 12.36
C SER A 13 31.44 -54.77 13.45
N GLY A 14 31.06 -55.60 14.41
CA GLY A 14 30.22 -55.21 15.55
C GLY A 14 30.99 -54.78 16.79
N LEU A 15 30.20 -54.59 17.86
CA LEU A 15 30.51 -54.40 19.29
C LEU A 15 30.70 -52.92 19.68
N LYS A 16 30.01 -52.34 20.67
CA LYS A 16 29.27 -52.87 21.83
C LYS A 16 28.21 -51.86 22.30
N HIS A 17 27.12 -52.39 22.85
CA HIS A 17 26.21 -51.69 23.75
C HIS A 17 26.89 -51.44 25.10
N ASP A 18 26.80 -50.21 25.61
CA ASP A 18 26.76 -49.92 27.04
C ASP A 18 25.53 -49.03 27.31
N GLY A 19 24.80 -49.37 28.37
CA GLY A 19 23.59 -48.68 28.85
C GLY A 19 23.89 -47.35 29.56
N PRO A 20 22.86 -46.71 30.14
CA PRO A 20 22.70 -45.26 30.13
C PRO A 20 23.47 -44.57 31.25
N GLY A 21 24.26 -43.56 30.89
CA GLY A 21 24.72 -42.53 31.82
C GLY A 21 23.69 -41.41 31.88
N GLU A 22 23.05 -41.24 33.03
CA GLU A 22 22.26 -40.05 33.34
C GLU A 22 23.14 -38.80 33.22
N PHE A 23 22.83 -37.94 32.24
CA PHE A 23 23.22 -36.54 32.26
C PHE A 23 21.93 -35.73 32.16
N THR A 24 21.46 -35.25 33.30
CA THR A 24 20.35 -34.31 33.44
C THR A 24 20.83 -32.91 33.04
N PRO A 25 20.32 -32.31 31.94
CA PRO A 25 20.46 -30.88 31.75
C PRO A 25 19.42 -30.16 32.63
N PRO A 26 19.75 -29.00 33.23
CA PRO A 26 18.78 -28.30 34.06
C PRO A 26 17.60 -27.84 33.20
N ARG A 27 16.40 -28.24 33.61
CA ARG A 27 15.13 -27.69 33.13
C ARG A 27 15.05 -26.22 33.51
N GLY A 28 15.46 -25.34 32.60
CA GLY A 28 15.05 -23.95 32.57
C GLY A 28 13.87 -23.82 31.61
N LYS A 29 12.68 -23.51 32.12
CA LYS A 29 11.56 -23.03 31.30
C LYS A 29 12.02 -21.74 30.61
N MET A 30 12.20 -21.73 29.29
CA MET A 30 12.20 -20.48 28.53
C MET A 30 10.74 -20.07 28.35
N SER A 31 10.32 -19.06 29.10
CA SER A 31 9.06 -18.37 28.91
C SER A 31 9.20 -17.38 27.75
N GLU A 32 8.22 -17.39 26.86
CA GLU A 32 7.84 -16.26 26.03
C GLU A 32 7.61 -15.02 26.92
N SER A 33 8.57 -14.10 26.95
CA SER A 33 8.35 -12.69 27.35
C SER A 33 9.63 -11.89 27.12
N LEU A 34 9.88 -11.47 25.88
CA LEU A 34 10.81 -10.37 25.59
C LEU A 34 10.22 -9.47 24.49
N TYR A 35 8.95 -9.11 24.67
CA TYR A 35 8.40 -7.83 24.22
C TYR A 35 7.45 -7.37 25.34
N ALA A 36 7.60 -6.13 25.78
CA ALA A 36 6.95 -5.49 26.93
C ALA A 36 7.44 -5.89 28.34
N SER A 37 8.45 -5.17 28.86
CA SER A 37 8.41 -4.60 30.22
C SER A 37 9.75 -3.94 30.61
N ARG A 38 9.82 -2.61 30.54
CA ARG A 38 10.70 -1.80 31.41
C ARG A 38 10.06 -0.45 31.68
N LEU A 39 9.12 -0.42 32.62
CA LEU A 39 8.76 0.78 33.37
C LEU A 39 8.38 0.37 34.80
N SER A 40 9.38 0.25 35.67
CA SER A 40 9.26 0.63 37.08
C SER A 40 10.65 0.73 37.70
N GLY A 41 10.88 1.82 38.44
CA GLY A 41 12.16 2.09 39.10
C GLY A 41 12.41 3.58 39.24
N GLU A 42 11.72 4.21 40.19
CA GLU A 42 12.07 5.51 40.75
C GLU A 42 13.55 5.56 41.15
N ASP A 43 14.26 6.66 40.86
CA ASP A 43 14.64 7.66 41.86
C ASP A 43 15.51 8.75 41.20
N LYS A 44 15.03 10.00 41.17
CA LYS A 44 15.86 11.19 41.43
C LYS A 44 15.03 12.47 41.54
N ARG A 45 15.24 13.12 42.68
CA ARG A 45 14.72 14.40 43.17
C ARG A 45 15.02 15.62 42.28
N LYS A 46 14.02 16.52 42.27
CA LYS A 46 14.07 18.01 42.36
C LYS A 46 14.53 18.81 41.12
N SER A 47 13.58 19.48 40.48
CA SER A 47 13.31 20.92 40.73
C SER A 47 11.93 21.33 40.18
N ARG A 48 11.22 22.18 40.93
CA ARG A 48 9.84 22.65 40.72
C ARG A 48 9.84 23.86 39.79
N ASN A 49 8.83 23.98 38.92
CA ASN A 49 8.26 25.27 38.54
C ASN A 49 6.72 25.20 38.56
N TRP A 50 6.15 26.10 39.36
CA TRP A 50 4.74 26.20 39.72
C TRP A 50 4.09 27.32 38.91
N THR A 51 3.34 27.02 37.85
CA THR A 51 2.39 27.99 37.25
C THR A 51 1.29 27.37 36.40
N THR A 52 1.38 26.09 36.02
CA THR A 52 0.39 25.49 35.09
C THR A 52 -0.81 24.80 35.76
N TYR A 53 -0.80 24.60 37.08
CA TYR A 53 -1.84 23.85 37.80
C TYR A 53 -3.05 24.67 38.28
N LEU A 54 -3.13 25.97 37.98
CA LEU A 54 -4.27 26.78 38.41
C LEU A 54 -5.40 26.91 37.37
N LEU A 55 -5.20 26.42 36.14
CA LEU A 55 -6.20 26.55 35.05
C LEU A 55 -6.94 25.24 34.70
N LEU A 56 -6.52 24.11 35.26
CA LEU A 56 -7.18 22.80 35.07
C LEU A 56 -8.13 22.40 36.21
N GLY A 57 -8.20 23.19 37.29
CA GLY A 57 -9.06 22.91 38.45
C GLY A 57 -10.50 23.43 38.35
N ILE A 58 -10.83 24.26 37.34
CA ILE A 58 -12.15 24.93 37.26
C ILE A 58 -13.08 24.28 36.22
N VAL A 59 -12.55 23.47 35.29
CA VAL A 59 -13.38 22.82 34.24
C VAL A 59 -13.86 21.41 34.65
N SER A 60 -13.19 20.75 35.60
CA SER A 60 -13.57 19.40 36.06
C SER A 60 -14.65 19.35 37.15
N LEU A 61 -15.23 20.48 37.56
CA LEU A 61 -16.35 20.49 38.52
C LEU A 61 -17.74 20.64 37.86
N ALA A 62 -17.82 20.68 36.53
CA ALA A 62 -19.06 20.89 35.79
C ALA A 62 -19.58 19.66 35.02
N LEU A 63 -18.92 18.49 35.12
CA LEU A 63 -19.22 17.33 34.26
C LEU A 63 -19.43 15.98 34.98
N SER A 64 -19.76 15.98 36.27
CA SER A 64 -20.01 14.73 37.01
C SER A 64 -21.19 14.78 37.97
N VAL A 65 -22.39 14.97 37.42
CA VAL A 65 -23.71 14.57 37.97
C VAL A 65 -24.60 14.48 36.71
N THR A 66 -24.99 13.34 36.15
CA THR A 66 -25.93 12.31 36.64
C THR A 66 -26.13 11.34 35.47
N TRP A 67 -26.29 10.02 35.70
CA TRP A 67 -27.29 9.17 35.01
C TRP A 67 -27.35 7.78 35.68
N ILE A 68 -28.39 7.53 36.51
CA ILE A 68 -29.20 6.29 36.55
C ILE A 68 -30.65 6.69 36.94
N LEU A 69 -31.55 6.75 35.93
CA LEU A 69 -33.02 6.47 35.85
C LEU A 69 -34.05 7.04 36.89
N PRO A 70 -35.39 7.11 36.62
CA PRO A 70 -36.17 7.42 35.40
C PRO A 70 -37.48 8.30 35.62
N THR A 71 -38.23 8.58 34.53
CA THR A 71 -39.69 8.90 34.37
C THR A 71 -40.35 10.28 34.73
N LEU A 72 -40.85 10.99 33.68
CA LEU A 72 -42.18 11.67 33.45
C LEU A 72 -42.64 12.88 34.37
N PRO A 73 -43.70 13.67 34.04
CA PRO A 73 -43.63 14.86 33.15
C PRO A 73 -44.45 16.11 33.63
N THR A 74 -44.53 17.13 32.76
CA THR A 74 -45.56 18.18 32.61
C THR A 74 -45.65 19.41 33.54
N SER A 75 -45.76 20.56 32.85
CA SER A 75 -46.71 21.68 33.03
C SER A 75 -46.31 22.96 33.81
N SER A 76 -46.46 24.08 33.06
CA SER A 76 -46.95 25.43 33.46
C SER A 76 -46.13 26.31 34.41
N LEU A 77 -45.74 27.52 33.96
CA LEU A 77 -46.26 28.86 34.37
C LEU A 77 -45.38 30.03 33.81
N PRO A 78 -45.85 31.30 33.85
CA PRO A 78 -45.64 32.31 32.80
C PRO A 78 -44.83 33.58 33.22
N GLN A 79 -44.71 34.47 32.23
CA GLN A 79 -44.33 35.90 32.19
C GLN A 79 -44.17 36.73 33.48
N ALA A 80 -43.04 37.46 33.55
CA ALA A 80 -42.91 38.94 33.51
C ALA A 80 -42.17 39.67 34.66
N LEU A 81 -41.13 40.43 34.24
CA LEU A 81 -40.62 41.75 34.69
C LEU A 81 -39.97 41.82 36.09
N SER A 82 -38.84 42.49 36.35
CA SER A 82 -37.99 43.51 35.71
C SER A 82 -36.70 43.53 36.57
N GLY A 83 -35.48 43.87 36.18
CA GLY A 83 -34.95 44.81 35.20
C GLY A 83 -33.62 45.30 35.79
N PHE A 84 -32.48 45.01 35.15
CA PHE A 84 -31.23 45.78 35.27
C PHE A 84 -30.38 45.49 34.02
N HIS A 85 -29.74 46.55 33.51
CA HIS A 85 -29.30 46.71 32.13
C HIS A 85 -28.11 45.84 31.70
N TYR A 86 -28.30 45.05 30.65
CA TYR A 86 -27.25 44.27 29.95
C TYR A 86 -26.75 44.94 28.64
N ARG A 87 -27.27 46.13 28.30
CA ARG A 87 -26.99 46.78 27.00
C ARG A 87 -25.64 47.49 26.90
N ASP A 88 -24.95 47.76 28.01
CA ASP A 88 -23.65 48.45 27.96
C ASP A 88 -22.42 47.53 27.93
N LEU A 89 -22.59 46.21 28.15
CA LEU A 89 -21.48 45.25 28.06
C LEU A 89 -21.34 44.62 26.66
N VAL A 90 -22.43 44.57 25.88
CA VAL A 90 -22.43 44.02 24.52
C VAL A 90 -21.89 45.02 23.49
N ALA A 91 -22.00 46.33 23.75
CA ALA A 91 -21.54 47.37 22.84
C ALA A 91 -20.01 47.58 22.79
N ARG A 92 -19.22 46.93 23.67
CA ARG A 92 -17.75 47.01 23.69
C ARG A 92 -17.02 45.74 23.24
N VAL A 93 -17.75 44.67 22.96
CA VAL A 93 -17.19 43.42 22.40
C VAL A 93 -17.41 43.32 20.88
N PHE A 94 -18.37 44.08 20.32
CA PHE A 94 -18.68 44.07 18.88
C PHE A 94 -18.03 45.20 18.06
N ALA A 95 -17.09 45.96 18.64
CA ALA A 95 -16.34 46.99 17.93
C ALA A 95 -14.85 46.60 17.77
N SER A 96 -14.57 45.50 17.08
CA SER A 96 -13.23 45.21 16.51
C SER A 96 -13.20 44.20 15.36
N THR A 97 -14.33 43.90 14.73
CA THR A 97 -14.37 43.01 13.54
C THR A 97 -15.25 43.60 12.46
N GLU A 98 -14.82 44.74 11.90
CA GLU A 98 -15.15 45.08 10.52
C GLU A 98 -13.99 44.52 9.67
N ARG A 99 -14.18 43.32 9.13
CA ARG A 99 -13.41 42.83 7.98
C ARG A 99 -14.33 42.83 6.77
N ASP A 100 -13.96 43.70 5.84
CA ASP A 100 -14.33 43.81 4.44
C ASP A 100 -15.02 42.56 3.83
N GLU A 101 -16.31 42.66 3.53
CA GLU A 101 -17.11 41.67 2.77
C GLU A 101 -16.92 41.82 1.24
N SER A 102 -15.76 42.28 0.79
CA SER A 102 -15.44 42.42 -0.64
C SER A 102 -14.12 41.75 -1.02
N ALA A 103 -13.96 40.47 -0.67
CA ALA A 103 -13.00 39.58 -1.33
C ALA A 103 -13.41 38.11 -1.13
N VAL A 104 -14.28 37.60 -2.01
CA VAL A 104 -14.24 36.16 -2.32
C VAL A 104 -12.92 35.96 -3.05
N SER A 105 -11.85 35.67 -2.31
CA SER A 105 -10.60 35.25 -2.92
C SER A 105 -10.88 33.94 -3.63
N ALA A 106 -10.77 33.94 -4.94
CA ALA A 106 -10.56 32.72 -5.70
C ALA A 106 -9.48 31.87 -5.00
N PRO A 107 -9.57 30.53 -5.04
CA PRO A 107 -8.46 29.70 -4.57
C PRO A 107 -7.19 30.23 -5.22
N SER A 108 -6.14 30.48 -4.42
CA SER A 108 -4.93 31.06 -4.97
C SER A 108 -4.34 30.08 -5.99
N ASP A 109 -4.47 30.41 -7.28
CA ASP A 109 -3.81 29.76 -8.42
C ASP A 109 -2.28 30.00 -8.42
N ALA A 110 -1.68 30.26 -7.26
CA ALA A 110 -0.24 30.13 -7.11
C ALA A 110 0.06 28.62 -7.21
N PRO A 111 0.91 28.17 -8.15
CA PRO A 111 1.32 26.78 -8.21
C PRO A 111 1.84 26.38 -6.82
N LYS A 112 1.19 25.41 -6.15
CA LYS A 112 1.78 24.81 -4.96
C LYS A 112 3.18 24.35 -5.36
N THR A 113 4.19 24.88 -4.69
CA THR A 113 5.58 24.54 -4.99
C THR A 113 5.76 23.07 -4.63
N LEU A 114 6.12 22.26 -5.62
CA LEU A 114 6.39 20.85 -5.39
C LEU A 114 7.55 20.71 -4.40
N LEU A 115 7.40 19.78 -3.45
CA LEU A 115 8.46 19.43 -2.53
C LEU A 115 9.53 18.61 -3.25
N SER A 116 10.77 18.80 -2.84
CA SER A 116 11.92 18.02 -3.26
C SER A 116 12.94 17.95 -2.13
N ASN A 117 13.95 17.10 -2.29
CA ASN A 117 15.11 17.06 -1.40
C ASN A 117 16.15 18.15 -1.73
N ASN A 118 15.83 19.10 -2.63
CA ASN A 118 16.72 20.12 -3.16
C ASN A 118 18.00 19.59 -3.86
N ARG A 119 18.01 18.32 -4.27
CA ARG A 119 19.12 17.69 -5.01
C ARG A 119 18.73 17.33 -6.45
N THR A 120 17.43 17.26 -6.73
CA THR A 120 16.90 17.00 -8.07
C THR A 120 15.47 17.55 -8.23
N ASP A 121 15.15 18.03 -9.43
CA ASP A 121 13.77 18.36 -9.83
C ASP A 121 13.13 17.23 -10.66
N VAL A 122 13.84 16.11 -10.83
CA VAL A 122 13.35 14.94 -11.58
C VAL A 122 12.44 14.05 -10.72
N VAL A 123 12.68 14.02 -9.41
CA VAL A 123 11.84 13.32 -8.43
C VAL A 123 11.35 14.34 -7.42
N GLN A 124 10.07 14.64 -7.50
CA GLN A 124 9.39 15.60 -6.63
C GLN A 124 8.15 14.95 -6.05
N TRP A 125 7.51 15.62 -5.10
CA TRP A 125 6.25 15.17 -4.53
C TRP A 125 5.45 16.36 -4.02
N ASP A 126 4.20 16.09 -3.69
CA ASP A 126 3.35 16.97 -2.90
C ASP A 126 2.56 16.13 -1.89
N GLU A 127 1.59 16.72 -1.20
CA GLU A 127 0.76 16.02 -0.21
C GLU A 127 -0.02 14.83 -0.80
N TYR A 128 -0.15 14.75 -2.13
CA TYR A 128 -0.93 13.72 -2.78
C TYR A 128 -0.09 12.54 -3.23
N SER A 129 0.96 12.76 -4.04
CA SER A 129 1.73 11.65 -4.61
C SER A 129 3.13 12.05 -5.10
N LEU A 130 3.89 11.07 -5.61
CA LEU A 130 5.12 11.34 -6.35
C LEU A 130 4.85 11.98 -7.71
N ILE A 131 5.82 12.76 -8.16
CA ILE A 131 5.89 13.40 -9.48
C ILE A 131 7.28 13.08 -10.04
N LEU A 132 7.31 12.27 -11.10
CA LEU A 132 8.53 11.84 -11.77
C LEU A 132 8.61 12.51 -13.14
N GLN A 133 9.67 13.26 -13.43
CA GLN A 133 9.83 14.01 -14.69
C GLN A 133 8.60 14.88 -15.02
N GLY A 134 8.00 15.51 -14.00
CA GLY A 134 6.79 16.33 -14.15
C GLY A 134 5.48 15.55 -14.29
N GLN A 135 5.51 14.21 -14.29
CA GLN A 135 4.32 13.37 -14.35
C GLN A 135 3.96 12.78 -12.99
N ARG A 136 2.72 13.02 -12.55
CA ARG A 136 2.17 12.44 -11.31
C ARG A 136 2.03 10.92 -11.44
N ILE A 137 2.45 10.18 -10.42
CA ILE A 137 2.26 8.73 -10.36
C ILE A 137 1.60 8.28 -9.06
N PHE A 138 0.81 7.21 -9.15
CA PHE A 138 0.60 6.29 -8.03
C PHE A 138 1.72 5.26 -8.08
N LEU A 139 2.55 5.16 -7.04
CA LEU A 139 3.58 4.12 -6.95
C LEU A 139 2.91 2.84 -6.45
N TYR A 140 2.65 1.91 -7.37
CA TYR A 140 2.09 0.59 -7.08
C TYR A 140 3.21 -0.44 -7.28
N SER A 141 3.81 -0.85 -6.18
CA SER A 141 5.07 -1.60 -6.12
C SER A 141 4.89 -2.96 -5.43
N GLY A 142 5.87 -3.83 -5.60
CA GLY A 142 5.98 -5.10 -4.89
C GLY A 142 7.44 -5.40 -4.55
N GLU A 143 7.66 -6.12 -3.46
CA GLU A 143 9.01 -6.45 -3.01
C GLU A 143 9.57 -7.68 -3.76
N PHE A 144 10.81 -7.58 -4.23
CA PHE A 144 11.56 -8.64 -4.89
C PHE A 144 13.04 -8.65 -4.46
N HIS A 145 13.49 -9.76 -3.87
CA HIS A 145 14.90 -9.93 -3.49
C HIS A 145 15.67 -10.73 -4.54
N THR A 146 16.54 -10.05 -5.29
CA THR A 146 17.36 -10.70 -6.34
C THR A 146 18.25 -11.80 -5.78
N PHE A 147 18.76 -11.64 -4.55
CA PHE A 147 19.58 -12.66 -3.91
C PHE A 147 18.81 -13.95 -3.57
N ARG A 148 17.48 -13.93 -3.51
CA ARG A 148 16.63 -15.14 -3.35
C ARG A 148 16.29 -15.83 -4.69
N LEU A 149 16.70 -15.24 -5.82
CA LEU A 149 16.65 -15.84 -7.15
C LEU A 149 18.02 -15.65 -7.82
N PRO A 150 19.03 -16.47 -7.51
CA PRO A 150 20.42 -16.25 -7.90
C PRO A 150 20.71 -16.61 -9.36
N VAL A 151 19.78 -16.30 -10.25
CA VAL A 151 19.84 -16.54 -11.69
C VAL A 151 19.41 -15.23 -12.37
N PRO A 152 20.35 -14.30 -12.65
CA PRO A 152 20.02 -12.99 -13.19
C PRO A 152 19.17 -13.00 -14.46
N SER A 153 19.32 -14.02 -15.31
CA SER A 153 18.51 -14.21 -16.51
C SER A 153 17.03 -14.52 -16.23
N LEU A 154 16.64 -14.82 -14.99
CA LEU A 154 15.26 -14.99 -14.55
C LEU A 154 14.65 -13.74 -13.91
N TRP A 155 15.44 -12.71 -13.60
CA TRP A 155 14.90 -11.46 -13.05
C TRP A 155 13.92 -10.77 -14.02
N PRO A 156 14.16 -10.73 -15.36
CA PRO A 156 13.19 -10.20 -16.30
C PRO A 156 11.81 -10.88 -16.24
N ASP A 157 11.73 -12.19 -15.94
CA ASP A 157 10.46 -12.92 -15.81
C ASP A 157 9.63 -12.38 -14.64
N ILE A 158 10.26 -12.14 -13.49
CA ILE A 158 9.58 -11.55 -12.32
C ILE A 158 9.11 -10.14 -12.64
N LEU A 159 9.97 -9.30 -13.20
CA LEU A 159 9.62 -7.91 -13.53
C LEU A 159 8.52 -7.80 -14.60
N GLN A 160 8.49 -8.72 -15.57
CA GLN A 160 7.41 -8.82 -16.54
C GLN A 160 6.09 -9.20 -15.88
N LYS A 161 6.08 -10.14 -14.93
CA LYS A 161 4.88 -10.51 -14.16
C LYS A 161 4.38 -9.34 -13.29
N VAL A 162 5.29 -8.65 -12.61
CA VAL A 162 4.97 -7.41 -11.86
C VAL A 162 4.32 -6.38 -12.79
N LYS A 163 4.94 -6.08 -13.95
CA LYS A 163 4.37 -5.15 -14.94
C LYS A 163 3.00 -5.60 -15.46
N ALA A 164 2.83 -6.90 -15.67
CA ALA A 164 1.60 -7.49 -16.18
C ALA A 164 0.44 -7.45 -15.15
N ALA A 165 0.74 -7.49 -13.85
CA ALA A 165 -0.21 -7.17 -12.78
C ALA A 165 -0.56 -5.66 -12.70
N GLY A 166 0.07 -4.82 -13.51
CA GLY A 166 -0.20 -3.38 -13.53
C GLY A 166 0.62 -2.58 -12.51
N LEU A 167 1.53 -3.23 -11.78
CA LEU A 167 2.52 -2.54 -10.95
C LEU A 167 3.50 -1.76 -11.83
N ASN A 168 4.02 -0.67 -11.30
CA ASN A 168 4.98 0.21 -11.95
C ASN A 168 6.29 0.37 -11.17
N GLY A 169 6.40 -0.25 -10.00
CA GLY A 169 7.60 -0.26 -9.19
C GLY A 169 7.95 -1.65 -8.64
N VAL A 170 9.20 -1.83 -8.27
CA VAL A 170 9.63 -2.85 -7.31
C VAL A 170 10.46 -2.21 -6.21
N SER A 171 10.37 -2.81 -5.04
CA SER A 171 11.25 -2.53 -3.91
C SER A 171 12.23 -3.69 -3.76
N VAL A 172 13.52 -3.38 -3.54
CA VAL A 172 14.60 -4.37 -3.61
C VAL A 172 15.59 -4.20 -2.48
N TYR A 173 15.66 -5.18 -1.59
CA TYR A 173 16.79 -5.34 -0.68
C TYR A 173 18.08 -5.80 -1.39
N THR A 174 19.24 -5.27 -0.95
CA THR A 174 20.56 -5.88 -1.19
C THR A 174 21.10 -6.49 0.11
N HIS A 175 21.91 -7.54 0.00
CA HIS A 175 22.35 -8.31 1.16
C HIS A 175 23.83 -8.08 1.45
N TRP A 176 24.12 -7.35 2.53
CA TRP A 176 25.49 -6.97 2.90
C TRP A 176 26.41 -8.20 3.07
N ALA A 177 26.00 -9.23 3.78
CA ALA A 177 26.83 -10.44 3.95
C ALA A 177 27.21 -11.16 2.64
N LEU A 178 26.39 -11.05 1.58
CA LEU A 178 26.69 -11.66 0.30
C LEU A 178 27.64 -10.78 -0.52
N VAL A 179 27.43 -9.48 -0.51
CA VAL A 179 28.22 -8.50 -1.28
C VAL A 179 29.59 -8.26 -0.64
N ASN A 180 29.67 -8.23 0.69
CA ASN A 180 30.90 -7.98 1.42
C ASN A 180 31.13 -9.07 2.49
N PRO A 181 31.46 -10.31 2.05
CA PRO A 181 31.54 -11.48 2.92
C PRO A 181 32.75 -11.49 3.85
N SER A 182 33.77 -10.66 3.59
CA SER A 182 34.95 -10.49 4.43
C SER A 182 35.49 -9.06 4.37
N PRO A 183 36.23 -8.59 5.39
CA PRO A 183 36.83 -7.25 5.39
C PRO A 183 37.63 -6.99 4.11
N GLY A 184 37.44 -5.82 3.49
CA GLY A 184 38.14 -5.40 2.27
C GLY A 184 37.73 -6.11 0.97
N VAL A 185 36.68 -6.94 0.98
CA VAL A 185 36.17 -7.62 -0.23
C VAL A 185 34.76 -7.13 -0.52
N VAL A 186 34.55 -6.38 -1.60
CA VAL A 186 33.21 -5.98 -2.09
C VAL A 186 33.02 -6.57 -3.48
N ASP A 187 31.99 -7.39 -3.65
CA ASP A 187 31.72 -8.21 -4.83
C ASP A 187 30.28 -7.96 -5.34
N PHE A 188 30.21 -7.31 -6.50
CA PHE A 188 28.97 -7.08 -7.27
C PHE A 188 28.95 -7.89 -8.58
N ASP A 189 29.54 -9.08 -8.57
CA ASP A 189 29.50 -10.00 -9.71
C ASP A 189 28.33 -10.99 -9.61
N SER A 190 28.00 -11.63 -10.73
CA SER A 190 27.02 -12.72 -10.80
C SER A 190 25.65 -12.31 -10.21
N PHE A 191 25.08 -13.11 -9.30
CA PHE A 191 23.79 -12.84 -8.66
C PHE A 191 23.80 -11.67 -7.67
N ARG A 192 24.98 -11.15 -7.31
CA ARG A 192 25.13 -9.94 -6.47
C ARG A 192 25.14 -8.66 -7.30
N ALA A 193 25.30 -8.78 -8.63
CA ALA A 193 25.32 -7.64 -9.54
C ALA A 193 23.98 -6.89 -9.56
N LEU A 194 24.04 -5.56 -9.56
CA LEU A 194 22.86 -4.72 -9.66
C LEU A 194 22.55 -4.27 -11.09
N GLN A 195 23.56 -4.16 -11.96
CA GLN A 195 23.34 -3.71 -13.35
C GLN A 195 22.34 -4.58 -14.13
N PRO A 196 22.38 -5.94 -14.07
CA PRO A 196 21.39 -6.75 -14.78
C PRO A 196 19.95 -6.54 -14.27
N LEU A 197 19.77 -6.20 -12.99
CA LEU A 197 18.47 -5.83 -12.44
C LEU A 197 18.02 -4.50 -13.02
N TYR A 198 18.89 -3.49 -13.04
CA TYR A 198 18.56 -2.17 -13.59
C TYR A 198 18.20 -2.24 -15.07
N ASP A 199 18.98 -2.99 -15.87
CA ASP A 199 18.70 -3.20 -17.29
C ASP A 199 17.35 -3.90 -17.51
N ALA A 200 17.06 -4.91 -16.70
CA ALA A 200 15.78 -5.63 -16.76
C ALA A 200 14.60 -4.74 -16.37
N ALA A 201 14.77 -3.86 -15.39
CA ALA A 201 13.76 -2.89 -14.97
C ALA A 201 13.50 -1.83 -16.05
N VAL A 202 14.55 -1.34 -16.72
CA VAL A 202 14.45 -0.46 -17.91
C VAL A 202 13.70 -1.14 -19.04
N ALA A 203 14.03 -2.40 -19.34
CA ALA A 203 13.35 -3.15 -20.39
C ALA A 203 11.86 -3.38 -20.08
N ALA A 204 11.52 -3.67 -18.82
CA ALA A 204 10.14 -3.90 -18.39
C ALA A 204 9.32 -2.62 -18.16
N GLY A 205 9.99 -1.47 -18.00
CA GLY A 205 9.33 -0.22 -17.63
C GLY A 205 8.89 -0.21 -16.17
N ILE A 206 9.78 -0.59 -15.25
CA ILE A 206 9.55 -0.71 -13.81
C ILE A 206 10.54 0.18 -13.05
N TRP A 207 10.01 1.03 -12.16
CA TRP A 207 10.80 1.84 -11.24
C TRP A 207 11.37 1.00 -10.10
N ILE A 208 12.46 1.45 -9.49
CA ILE A 208 13.09 0.78 -8.35
C ILE A 208 13.17 1.73 -7.16
N VAL A 209 12.66 1.27 -6.01
CA VAL A 209 13.06 1.76 -4.69
C VAL A 209 14.13 0.80 -4.17
N LEU A 210 15.39 1.27 -4.12
CA LEU A 210 16.50 0.43 -3.67
C LEU A 210 16.59 0.49 -2.14
N ARG A 211 16.70 -0.65 -1.48
CA ARG A 211 16.76 -0.75 -0.01
C ARG A 211 18.06 -1.45 0.39
N PRO A 212 19.20 -0.78 0.38
CA PRO A 212 20.47 -1.49 0.52
C PRO A 212 20.84 -1.86 1.96
N GLY A 213 20.07 -1.44 2.96
CA GLY A 213 20.43 -1.62 4.38
C GLY A 213 21.33 -0.49 4.87
N PRO A 214 22.39 -0.75 5.67
CA PRO A 214 23.12 -2.03 5.79
C PRO A 214 22.40 -3.19 6.49
N TYR A 215 21.49 -2.90 7.42
CA TYR A 215 20.63 -3.91 8.05
C TYR A 215 19.28 -3.93 7.34
N ILE A 216 18.81 -5.11 6.95
CA ILE A 216 17.58 -5.29 6.16
C ILE A 216 16.52 -6.14 6.86
N ASN A 217 16.87 -6.80 7.97
CA ASN A 217 16.04 -7.87 8.55
C ASN A 217 15.76 -8.99 7.54
N ALA A 218 14.68 -8.88 6.76
CA ALA A 218 14.29 -9.72 5.64
C ALA A 218 14.23 -11.24 5.93
N GLU A 219 14.08 -11.62 7.20
CA GLU A 219 14.17 -13.01 7.69
C GLU A 219 15.45 -13.72 7.22
N THR A 220 16.56 -12.97 7.20
CA THR A 220 17.89 -13.45 6.81
C THR A 220 18.84 -13.50 7.99
N THR A 221 19.81 -14.40 7.93
CA THR A 221 20.86 -14.53 8.94
C THR A 221 21.52 -13.18 9.22
N ALA A 222 21.65 -12.84 10.51
CA ALA A 222 22.12 -11.54 11.00
C ALA A 222 21.36 -10.31 10.44
N GLY A 223 20.15 -10.51 9.90
CA GLY A 223 19.36 -9.47 9.25
C GLY A 223 20.08 -8.77 8.10
N GLY A 224 20.91 -9.52 7.37
CA GLY A 224 21.70 -9.04 6.24
C GLY A 224 23.11 -8.58 6.57
N ILE A 225 23.41 -8.25 7.84
CA ILE A 225 24.75 -7.80 8.26
C ILE A 225 25.79 -8.89 7.99
N ALA A 226 26.95 -8.49 7.46
CA ALA A 226 28.03 -9.43 7.20
C ALA A 226 28.53 -10.10 8.49
N HIS A 227 28.68 -11.43 8.48
CA HIS A 227 29.02 -12.21 9.69
C HIS A 227 30.39 -11.88 10.28
N TRP A 228 31.32 -11.39 9.48
CA TRP A 228 32.59 -10.89 10.01
C TRP A 228 32.38 -9.66 10.90
N VAL A 229 31.39 -8.81 10.60
CA VAL A 229 31.06 -7.64 11.43
C VAL A 229 30.51 -8.11 12.77
N THR A 230 29.61 -9.08 12.77
CA THR A 230 29.03 -9.61 14.01
C THR A 230 30.02 -10.32 14.91
N SER A 231 31.22 -10.65 14.42
CA SER A 231 32.23 -11.43 15.14
C SER A 231 33.54 -10.70 15.41
N GLN A 232 33.88 -9.67 14.62
CA GLN A 232 35.19 -9.01 14.68
C GLN A 232 35.15 -7.59 15.28
N ILE A 233 33.97 -6.98 15.40
CA ILE A 233 33.84 -5.66 16.01
C ILE A 233 33.32 -5.76 17.45
N ALA A 234 33.61 -4.74 18.27
CA ALA A 234 33.19 -4.69 19.67
C ALA A 234 32.02 -3.74 19.90
N GLY A 235 31.86 -2.73 19.04
CA GLY A 235 30.79 -1.74 19.11
C GLY A 235 29.41 -2.31 18.89
N GLU A 236 28.42 -1.60 19.41
CA GLU A 236 27.02 -1.97 19.26
C GLU A 236 26.58 -1.79 17.79
N LEU A 237 26.07 -2.87 17.20
CA LEU A 237 25.59 -2.85 15.82
C LEU A 237 24.41 -1.87 15.66
N ARG A 238 24.29 -1.27 14.48
CA ARG A 238 23.23 -0.31 14.15
C ARG A 238 23.24 0.94 15.05
N THR A 239 24.40 1.33 15.55
CA THR A 239 24.63 2.60 16.25
C THR A 239 25.74 3.39 15.57
N ASN A 240 26.11 4.56 16.08
CA ASN A 240 27.24 5.35 15.58
C ASN A 240 28.59 4.91 16.19
N ALA A 241 28.69 3.67 16.69
CA ALA A 241 29.94 3.09 17.15
C ALA A 241 30.98 3.14 16.01
N THR A 242 32.19 3.61 16.30
CA THR A 242 33.18 3.94 15.26
C THR A 242 33.63 2.74 14.45
N ASP A 243 33.73 1.56 15.07
CA ASP A 243 34.07 0.29 14.41
C ASP A 243 32.89 -0.27 13.59
N PHE A 244 31.65 -0.09 14.05
CA PHE A 244 30.47 -0.41 13.22
C PHE A 244 30.37 0.51 12.01
N ARG A 245 30.60 1.82 12.22
CA ARG A 245 30.68 2.82 11.15
C ARG A 245 31.70 2.43 10.10
N ALA A 246 32.93 2.13 10.53
CA ALA A 246 33.99 1.71 9.62
C ALA A 246 33.64 0.44 8.84
N SER A 247 32.81 -0.43 9.41
CA SER A 247 32.48 -1.72 8.81
C SER A 247 31.55 -1.61 7.60
N TRP A 248 30.52 -0.76 7.65
CA TRP A 248 29.53 -0.67 6.56
C TRP A 248 29.99 0.20 5.38
N GLN A 249 31.04 1.00 5.55
CA GLN A 249 31.46 2.00 4.57
C GLN A 249 31.79 1.40 3.19
N ASP A 250 32.61 0.35 3.14
CA ASP A 250 32.98 -0.30 1.87
C ASP A 250 31.76 -0.82 1.12
N TYR A 251 30.81 -1.43 1.85
CA TYR A 251 29.56 -1.92 1.28
C TYR A 251 28.69 -0.79 0.74
N ILE A 252 28.45 0.27 1.51
CA ILE A 252 27.61 1.40 1.09
C ILE A 252 28.27 2.18 -0.06
N HIS A 253 29.59 2.38 -0.05
CA HIS A 253 30.29 2.98 -1.18
C HIS A 253 30.16 2.14 -2.45
N GLY A 254 30.24 0.81 -2.35
CA GLY A 254 30.00 -0.07 -3.48
C GLY A 254 28.56 0.01 -4.01
N ILE A 255 27.56 0.06 -3.12
CA ILE A 255 26.16 0.28 -3.52
C ILE A 255 26.00 1.59 -4.27
N ILE A 256 26.58 2.68 -3.75
CA ILE A 256 26.58 4.00 -4.39
C ILE A 256 27.18 3.88 -5.80
N GLU A 257 28.39 3.33 -5.95
CA GLU A 257 29.08 3.21 -7.24
C GLU A 257 28.24 2.46 -8.29
N GLN A 258 27.57 1.36 -7.89
CA GLN A 258 26.69 0.60 -8.80
C GLN A 258 25.40 1.36 -9.16
N THR A 259 24.94 2.27 -8.30
CA THR A 259 23.63 2.92 -8.41
C THR A 259 23.70 4.30 -9.08
N GLU A 260 24.81 5.04 -8.98
CA GLU A 260 24.91 6.44 -9.39
C GLU A 260 24.40 6.70 -10.82
N LYS A 261 24.77 5.86 -11.79
CA LYS A 261 24.37 5.97 -13.20
C LYS A 261 22.97 5.44 -13.50
N ASN A 262 22.35 4.73 -12.56
CA ASN A 262 21.07 4.05 -12.71
C ASN A 262 19.91 4.81 -12.03
N GLN A 263 20.16 6.01 -11.51
CA GLN A 263 19.12 6.94 -11.07
C GLN A 263 18.27 7.41 -12.25
N ILE A 264 17.00 7.73 -11.99
CA ILE A 264 16.09 8.32 -12.99
C ILE A 264 16.65 9.60 -13.64
N THR A 265 17.45 10.38 -12.90
CA THR A 265 18.16 11.57 -13.41
C THR A 265 19.17 11.27 -14.51
N ASN A 266 19.66 10.03 -14.58
CA ASN A 266 20.62 9.53 -15.57
C ASN A 266 19.96 8.54 -16.55
N GLY A 267 18.63 8.47 -16.59
CA GLY A 267 17.88 7.58 -17.48
C GLY A 267 17.68 6.16 -16.96
N GLY A 268 18.09 5.87 -15.72
CA GLY A 268 17.89 4.55 -15.09
C GLY A 268 16.57 4.42 -14.32
N PRO A 269 16.32 3.27 -13.67
CA PRO A 269 15.06 2.96 -13.00
C PRO A 269 14.95 3.45 -11.55
N VAL A 270 16.05 3.85 -10.91
CA VAL A 270 16.04 4.11 -9.45
C VAL A 270 15.42 5.47 -9.16
N ILE A 271 14.33 5.49 -8.38
CA ILE A 271 13.56 6.70 -8.04
C ILE A 271 13.69 7.12 -6.58
N ALA A 272 14.15 6.21 -5.71
CA ALA A 272 14.38 6.48 -4.29
C ALA A 272 15.33 5.43 -3.71
N ILE A 273 15.99 5.77 -2.60
CA ILE A 273 16.79 4.83 -1.81
C ILE A 273 16.28 4.85 -0.37
N GLN A 274 15.94 3.68 0.17
CA GLN A 274 15.58 3.58 1.57
C GLN A 274 16.80 3.30 2.44
N ILE A 275 16.91 4.03 3.54
CA ILE A 275 17.92 3.79 4.58
C ILE A 275 17.21 3.42 5.88
N GLY A 276 17.85 2.58 6.71
CA GLY A 276 17.24 2.02 7.93
C GLY A 276 18.18 2.05 9.13
N CYS A 277 17.66 2.37 10.31
CA CYS A 277 18.46 2.61 11.51
C CYS A 277 17.60 2.60 12.79
N ILE A 278 18.24 2.61 13.97
CA ILE A 278 17.61 2.70 15.30
C ILE A 278 17.97 3.98 16.10
N THR A 279 18.97 4.76 15.67
CA THR A 279 19.36 6.03 16.32
C THR A 279 19.53 7.16 15.30
N GLY A 280 19.25 8.41 15.71
CA GLY A 280 19.36 9.57 14.82
C GLY A 280 20.79 9.81 14.32
N GLU A 281 21.79 9.62 15.17
CA GLU A 281 23.20 9.87 14.81
C GLU A 281 23.69 8.91 13.73
N TYR A 282 23.41 7.60 13.86
CA TYR A 282 23.79 6.63 12.85
C TYR A 282 22.98 6.85 11.55
N PHE A 283 21.71 7.25 11.67
CA PHE A 283 20.90 7.59 10.51
C PHE A 283 21.53 8.74 9.71
N ALA A 284 21.92 9.81 10.39
CA ALA A 284 22.59 10.95 9.78
C ALA A 284 23.96 10.60 9.17
N GLU A 285 24.69 9.62 9.71
CA GLU A 285 25.93 9.13 9.10
C GLU A 285 25.68 8.40 7.77
N LEU A 286 24.61 7.61 7.66
CA LEU A 286 24.20 6.98 6.40
C LEU A 286 23.71 8.01 5.38
N GLU A 287 22.85 8.95 5.81
CA GLU A 287 22.41 10.08 4.98
C GLU A 287 23.61 10.84 4.41
N ALA A 288 24.59 11.16 5.26
CA ALA A 288 25.80 11.85 4.84
C ALA A 288 26.60 11.05 3.80
N ALA A 289 26.64 9.72 3.88
CA ALA A 289 27.32 8.90 2.87
C ALA A 289 26.66 9.04 1.49
N TYR A 290 25.33 9.00 1.42
CA TYR A 290 24.59 9.19 0.17
C TYR A 290 24.64 10.65 -0.31
N HIS A 291 24.42 11.62 0.57
CA HIS A 291 24.43 13.04 0.21
C HIS A 291 25.80 13.59 -0.19
N ASN A 292 26.89 12.97 0.26
CA ASN A 292 28.25 13.31 -0.19
C ASN A 292 28.68 12.55 -1.46
N SER A 293 27.77 11.78 -2.08
CA SER A 293 27.97 11.09 -3.35
C SER A 293 27.17 11.70 -4.49
N SER A 294 27.18 11.07 -5.67
CA SER A 294 26.36 11.48 -6.82
C SER A 294 24.90 11.03 -6.71
N ILE A 295 24.49 10.43 -5.59
CA ILE A 295 23.08 10.11 -5.31
C ILE A 295 22.30 11.39 -5.01
N VAL A 296 21.23 11.57 -5.76
CA VAL A 296 20.34 12.74 -5.73
C VAL A 296 18.87 12.38 -5.60
N VAL A 297 18.48 11.12 -5.83
CA VAL A 297 17.11 10.65 -5.57
C VAL A 297 16.78 10.74 -4.07
N PRO A 298 15.49 10.88 -3.69
CA PRO A 298 15.09 11.00 -2.30
C PRO A 298 15.47 9.79 -1.45
N LEU A 299 15.83 10.06 -0.20
CA LEU A 299 16.04 9.06 0.82
C LEU A 299 14.72 8.80 1.58
N THR A 300 14.37 7.53 1.74
CA THR A 300 13.12 7.13 2.42
C THR A 300 13.41 6.31 3.67
N TYR A 301 12.39 6.17 4.53
CA TYR A 301 12.42 5.30 5.71
C TYR A 301 11.15 4.46 5.79
N ASN A 302 11.26 3.29 6.40
CA ASN A 302 10.16 2.38 6.69
C ASN A 302 10.01 2.21 8.20
N ASP A 303 9.10 2.96 8.81
CA ASP A 303 8.88 2.87 10.24
C ASP A 303 8.14 1.57 10.57
N PRO A 304 8.68 0.70 11.45
CA PRO A 304 8.00 -0.53 11.86
C PRO A 304 6.81 -0.18 12.78
N GLY A 305 5.71 0.21 12.15
CA GLY A 305 4.50 0.69 12.80
C GLY A 305 4.49 2.20 13.04
N GLU A 306 3.47 2.65 13.78
CA GLU A 306 3.09 4.06 13.94
C GLU A 306 4.00 4.86 14.90
N GLY A 307 5.33 4.70 14.79
CA GLY A 307 6.33 5.26 15.71
C GLY A 307 6.64 6.75 15.52
N ARG A 308 6.41 7.29 14.31
CA ARG A 308 6.82 8.64 13.88
C ARG A 308 8.33 8.86 13.94
N ASN A 309 9.11 7.79 13.79
CA ASN A 309 10.56 7.86 13.81
C ASN A 309 11.06 8.60 12.56
N PHE A 310 12.06 9.46 12.72
CA PHE A 310 12.73 10.14 11.61
C PHE A 310 11.84 11.02 10.72
N VAL A 311 10.68 11.44 11.25
CA VAL A 311 9.82 12.46 10.60
C VAL A 311 10.44 13.86 10.71
N ASN A 312 11.19 14.11 11.77
CA ASN A 312 11.94 15.34 12.01
C ASN A 312 13.16 15.08 12.90
N GLY A 313 14.03 16.08 13.04
CA GLY A 313 15.23 15.99 13.87
C GLY A 313 16.43 15.39 13.14
N THR A 314 17.38 14.86 13.90
CA THR A 314 18.59 14.22 13.36
C THR A 314 18.22 12.92 12.65
N GLY A 315 18.62 12.79 11.38
CA GLY A 315 18.26 11.64 10.55
C GLY A 315 16.86 11.72 9.95
N ALA A 316 16.31 12.93 9.75
CA ALA A 316 14.99 13.10 9.15
C ALA A 316 15.03 12.83 7.64
N VAL A 317 14.18 11.92 7.17
CA VAL A 317 14.14 11.51 5.77
C VAL A 317 13.36 12.46 4.86
N ASP A 318 13.65 12.38 3.57
CA ASP A 318 12.93 13.13 2.54
C ASP A 318 11.46 12.69 2.45
N ILE A 319 11.20 11.37 2.49
CA ILE A 319 9.85 10.79 2.48
C ILE A 319 9.71 9.73 3.58
N TYR A 320 8.81 9.99 4.51
CA TYR A 320 8.45 9.05 5.58
C TYR A 320 7.52 7.95 5.08
N GLY A 321 7.80 6.70 5.47
CA GLY A 321 6.96 5.55 5.17
C GLY A 321 6.59 4.75 6.42
N LEU A 322 5.40 4.15 6.39
CA LEU A 322 4.84 3.31 7.45
C LEU A 322 4.72 1.86 6.98
N ASP A 323 5.32 0.92 7.70
CA ASP A 323 5.07 -0.50 7.44
C ASP A 323 3.81 -0.98 8.16
N SER A 324 3.09 -1.91 7.54
CA SER A 324 1.91 -2.52 8.18
C SER A 324 1.65 -3.96 7.75
N TYR A 325 1.57 -4.84 8.76
CA TYR A 325 1.24 -6.25 8.62
C TYR A 325 0.00 -6.61 9.45
N PRO A 326 -1.20 -6.19 9.02
CA PRO A 326 -2.39 -6.16 9.88
C PRO A 326 -2.91 -7.54 10.29
N GLN A 327 -2.60 -8.61 9.56
CA GLN A 327 -2.95 -9.98 9.97
C GLN A 327 -1.88 -10.65 10.84
N GLY A 328 -0.73 -9.99 11.06
CA GLY A 328 0.44 -10.65 11.63
C GLY A 328 0.95 -11.77 10.73
N PHE A 329 1.70 -12.72 11.30
CA PHE A 329 2.40 -13.76 10.56
C PHE A 329 2.00 -15.19 10.96
N ASP A 330 1.06 -15.34 11.90
CA ASP A 330 0.57 -16.66 12.28
C ASP A 330 -0.48 -17.16 11.29
N CYS A 331 -0.07 -18.05 10.39
CA CYS A 331 -0.94 -18.62 9.38
C CYS A 331 -1.71 -19.86 9.88
N SER A 332 -1.67 -20.21 11.18
CA SER A 332 -2.28 -21.44 11.71
C SER A 332 -3.81 -21.48 11.58
N ASN A 333 -4.45 -20.31 11.56
CA ASN A 333 -5.91 -20.16 11.44
C ASN A 333 -6.23 -19.19 10.28
N PRO A 334 -5.95 -19.57 9.03
CA PRO A 334 -5.89 -18.63 7.92
C PRO A 334 -7.25 -18.00 7.56
N GLU A 335 -8.36 -18.58 8.00
CA GLU A 335 -9.69 -17.99 7.82
C GLU A 335 -10.07 -16.98 8.92
N SER A 336 -9.33 -16.91 10.04
CA SER A 336 -9.59 -15.95 11.10
C SER A 336 -8.88 -14.63 10.82
N TRP A 337 -9.62 -13.53 10.72
CA TRP A 337 -9.05 -12.22 10.39
C TRP A 337 -9.02 -11.27 11.57
N ALA A 338 -7.93 -10.53 11.69
CA ALA A 338 -7.94 -9.25 12.40
C ALA A 338 -8.71 -8.20 11.58
N PRO A 339 -9.44 -7.27 12.23
CA PRO A 339 -10.12 -6.19 11.51
C PRO A 339 -9.12 -5.21 10.88
N VAL A 340 -9.54 -4.53 9.83
CA VAL A 340 -8.77 -3.46 9.18
C VAL A 340 -8.50 -2.33 10.18
N PRO A 341 -7.24 -1.89 10.37
CA PRO A 341 -6.94 -0.69 11.15
C PRO A 341 -7.65 0.54 10.60
N THR A 342 -8.35 1.29 11.45
CA THR A 342 -9.24 2.39 11.02
C THR A 342 -8.61 3.78 11.10
N ASN A 343 -7.37 3.89 11.60
CA ASN A 343 -6.74 5.17 11.92
C ASN A 343 -5.66 5.60 10.92
N TRP A 344 -5.38 4.85 9.85
CA TRP A 344 -4.27 5.15 8.94
C TRP A 344 -4.31 6.57 8.35
N HIS A 345 -5.50 7.06 7.96
CA HIS A 345 -5.64 8.44 7.46
C HIS A 345 -5.29 9.46 8.55
N ASP A 346 -5.95 9.39 9.70
CA ASP A 346 -5.69 10.28 10.83
C ASP A 346 -4.23 10.21 11.30
N TYR A 347 -3.63 9.01 11.26
CA TYR A 347 -2.22 8.84 11.58
C TYR A 347 -1.33 9.66 10.65
N HIS A 348 -1.54 9.55 9.33
CA HIS A 348 -0.79 10.30 8.34
C HIS A 348 -0.97 11.81 8.52
N GLU A 349 -2.22 12.28 8.64
CA GLU A 349 -2.55 13.70 8.81
C GLU A 349 -1.89 14.31 10.07
N ASN A 350 -1.80 13.51 11.14
CA ASN A 350 -1.16 13.93 12.40
C ASN A 350 0.37 13.76 12.41
N THR A 351 0.95 13.11 11.41
CA THR A 351 2.38 12.76 11.37
C THR A 351 3.11 13.57 10.31
N ASN A 352 2.69 13.51 9.05
CA ASN A 352 3.36 14.23 7.96
C ASN A 352 2.43 14.53 6.76
N PRO A 353 1.42 15.42 6.93
CA PRO A 353 0.40 15.69 5.92
C PRO A 353 0.93 16.41 4.66
N SER A 354 2.17 16.91 4.71
CA SER A 354 2.79 17.60 3.57
C SER A 354 3.38 16.65 2.53
N GLN A 355 3.52 15.37 2.88
CA GLN A 355 4.13 14.33 2.04
C GLN A 355 3.08 13.35 1.58
N PRO A 356 3.31 12.61 0.49
CA PRO A 356 2.35 11.60 0.07
C PRO A 356 2.42 10.42 1.02
N PHE A 357 1.26 9.86 1.38
CA PHE A 357 1.24 8.74 2.31
C PHE A 357 1.81 7.46 1.66
N TYR A 358 2.86 6.93 2.28
CA TYR A 358 3.69 5.83 1.80
C TYR A 358 3.67 4.62 2.73
N PHE A 359 3.40 3.45 2.16
CA PHE A 359 3.63 2.13 2.76
C PHE A 359 4.79 1.42 2.02
N PRO A 360 6.04 1.51 2.51
CA PRO A 360 7.19 0.80 1.94
C PRO A 360 7.08 -0.72 2.07
N GLU A 361 6.44 -1.20 3.14
CA GLU A 361 6.01 -2.59 3.26
C GLU A 361 4.56 -2.66 3.73
N PHE A 362 3.70 -3.14 2.84
CA PHE A 362 2.39 -3.65 3.22
C PHE A 362 2.31 -5.14 2.98
N GLN A 363 1.59 -5.84 3.86
CA GLN A 363 1.46 -7.29 3.82
C GLN A 363 1.04 -7.85 2.45
N GLY A 364 1.96 -8.55 1.79
CA GLY A 364 1.75 -9.37 0.60
C GLY A 364 1.66 -10.86 0.90
N GLY A 365 1.95 -11.26 2.14
CA GLY A 365 1.99 -12.64 2.60
C GLY A 365 2.44 -12.75 4.06
N ALA A 366 3.09 -13.86 4.42
CA ALA A 366 3.73 -14.02 5.73
C ALA A 366 4.93 -14.98 5.63
N PHE A 367 5.93 -14.78 6.49
CA PHE A 367 6.96 -15.80 6.71
C PHE A 367 6.37 -16.98 7.49
N ASP A 368 6.99 -18.16 7.40
CA ASP A 368 6.56 -19.36 8.11
C ASP A 368 7.73 -19.96 8.91
N PRO A 369 7.54 -20.32 10.19
CA PRO A 369 8.63 -20.78 11.05
C PRO A 369 8.98 -22.27 10.84
N TRP A 370 10.10 -22.71 11.40
CA TRP A 370 10.40 -24.15 11.49
C TRP A 370 9.45 -24.90 12.44
N GLY A 371 9.18 -26.17 12.12
CA GLY A 371 8.67 -27.14 13.09
C GLY A 371 7.56 -28.03 12.55
N PRO A 372 7.20 -29.11 13.27
CA PRO A 372 6.14 -30.03 12.87
C PRO A 372 4.73 -29.39 12.90
N THR A 373 4.60 -28.23 13.56
CA THR A 373 3.37 -27.45 13.66
C THR A 373 3.39 -26.17 12.83
N ALA A 374 4.41 -25.99 11.99
CA ALA A 374 4.49 -24.86 11.08
C ALA A 374 3.26 -24.88 10.13
N PRO A 375 2.51 -23.77 10.03
CA PRO A 375 1.34 -23.69 9.17
C PRO A 375 1.61 -24.01 7.69
N GLY A 376 2.79 -23.67 7.18
CA GLY A 376 3.15 -23.80 5.77
C GLY A 376 2.61 -22.65 4.91
N TYR A 377 3.33 -22.34 3.83
CA TYR A 377 2.99 -21.22 2.94
C TYR A 377 1.63 -21.33 2.23
N GLU A 378 1.03 -22.53 2.12
CA GLU A 378 -0.34 -22.68 1.63
C GLU A 378 -1.36 -21.99 2.54
N ASN A 379 -1.20 -22.14 3.85
CA ASN A 379 -2.04 -21.47 4.82
C ASN A 379 -1.78 -19.96 4.82
N CYS A 380 -0.52 -19.53 4.70
CA CYS A 380 -0.20 -18.10 4.58
C CYS A 380 -0.81 -17.46 3.32
N ARG A 381 -0.85 -18.22 2.22
CA ARG A 381 -1.52 -17.80 0.98
C ARG A 381 -3.03 -17.69 1.13
N THR A 382 -3.63 -18.56 1.94
CA THR A 382 -5.06 -18.48 2.28
C THR A 382 -5.36 -17.26 3.15
N LEU A 383 -4.55 -17.02 4.20
CA LEU A 383 -4.70 -15.87 5.10
C LEU A 383 -4.68 -14.54 4.35
N THR A 384 -3.74 -14.42 3.39
CA THR A 384 -3.53 -13.20 2.59
C THR A 384 -4.05 -13.35 1.15
N GLY A 385 -5.07 -14.18 0.92
CA GLY A 385 -5.61 -14.48 -0.41
C GLY A 385 -6.31 -13.30 -1.12
N ALA A 386 -7.05 -13.60 -2.19
CA ALA A 386 -7.72 -12.58 -3.01
C ALA A 386 -8.70 -11.71 -2.19
N ASP A 387 -9.42 -12.28 -1.23
CA ASP A 387 -10.32 -11.52 -0.36
C ASP A 387 -9.54 -10.51 0.51
N PHE A 388 -8.36 -10.92 1.00
CA PHE A 388 -7.48 -10.05 1.78
C PHE A 388 -6.99 -8.88 0.91
N GLU A 389 -6.50 -9.15 -0.29
CA GLU A 389 -6.13 -8.09 -1.25
C GLU A 389 -7.34 -7.20 -1.57
N SER A 390 -8.53 -7.78 -1.71
CA SER A 390 -9.75 -7.05 -2.00
C SER A 390 -10.02 -5.99 -0.94
N VAL A 391 -10.02 -6.40 0.33
CA VAL A 391 -10.38 -5.55 1.48
C VAL A 391 -9.24 -4.66 1.94
N PHE A 392 -8.06 -5.23 2.18
CA PHE A 392 -6.95 -4.51 2.83
C PHE A 392 -6.26 -3.54 1.86
N TYR A 393 -6.05 -3.91 0.59
CA TYR A 393 -5.38 -3.01 -0.35
C TYR A 393 -6.27 -1.82 -0.70
N ARG A 394 -7.58 -2.04 -0.87
CA ARG A 394 -8.54 -0.92 -1.01
C ARG A 394 -8.69 -0.12 0.29
N SER A 395 -8.43 -0.69 1.46
CA SER A 395 -8.42 0.09 2.70
C SER A 395 -7.22 1.05 2.78
N LEU A 396 -6.08 0.73 2.14
CA LEU A 396 -4.98 1.68 1.92
C LEU A 396 -5.39 2.80 0.97
N TRP A 397 -6.16 2.48 -0.06
CA TRP A 397 -6.72 3.51 -0.94
C TRP A 397 -7.67 4.42 -0.17
N ALA A 398 -8.51 3.86 0.69
CA ALA A 398 -9.43 4.60 1.55
C ALA A 398 -8.71 5.50 2.57
N SER A 399 -7.48 5.19 2.98
CA SER A 399 -6.65 6.09 3.79
C SER A 399 -5.95 7.19 2.97
N ASN A 400 -6.22 7.23 1.67
CA ASN A 400 -5.65 8.11 0.67
C ASN A 400 -4.16 7.86 0.34
N ALA A 401 -3.61 6.67 0.66
CA ALA A 401 -2.24 6.32 0.31
C ALA A 401 -2.02 6.14 -1.20
N LYS A 402 -0.92 6.72 -1.71
CA LYS A 402 -0.56 6.71 -3.15
C LYS A 402 0.79 6.07 -3.47
N LEU A 403 1.57 5.74 -2.44
CA LEU A 403 2.82 4.99 -2.58
C LEU A 403 2.65 3.70 -1.79
N LEU A 404 2.62 2.56 -2.46
CA LEU A 404 2.37 1.25 -1.87
C LEU A 404 3.41 0.26 -2.40
N SER A 405 3.98 -0.57 -1.53
CA SER A 405 4.79 -1.71 -1.92
C SER A 405 4.39 -2.96 -1.13
N PHE A 406 4.06 -4.04 -1.83
CA PHE A 406 3.61 -5.29 -1.21
C PHE A 406 4.77 -6.24 -0.93
N TYR A 407 5.03 -6.47 0.35
CA TYR A 407 6.07 -7.36 0.83
C TYR A 407 5.45 -8.74 1.14
N MET A 408 5.64 -9.79 0.35
CA MET A 408 6.37 -9.92 -0.92
C MET A 408 5.41 -10.03 -2.12
N VAL A 409 5.85 -9.59 -3.31
CA VAL A 409 5.18 -9.99 -4.57
C VAL A 409 5.78 -11.27 -5.15
N TYR A 410 7.09 -11.48 -4.95
CA TYR A 410 7.81 -12.73 -5.19
C TYR A 410 8.88 -12.90 -4.10
N GLY A 411 8.75 -13.93 -3.28
CA GLY A 411 9.70 -14.15 -2.20
C GLY A 411 10.96 -14.95 -2.60
N GLY A 412 10.81 -16.03 -3.37
CA GLY A 412 11.93 -16.87 -3.83
C GLY A 412 12.43 -17.88 -2.78
N THR A 413 13.72 -18.17 -2.78
CA THR A 413 14.33 -19.20 -1.91
C THR A 413 15.44 -18.60 -1.05
N SER A 414 15.41 -18.86 0.25
CA SER A 414 16.54 -18.63 1.17
C SER A 414 17.55 -19.77 1.05
N TRP A 415 18.24 -19.85 -0.09
CA TRP A 415 19.25 -20.87 -0.39
C TRP A 415 20.56 -20.61 0.40
N GLY A 416 21.48 -21.58 0.43
CA GLY A 416 22.86 -21.33 0.87
C GLY A 416 23.03 -20.80 2.31
N ALA A 417 22.21 -21.27 3.25
CA ALA A 417 22.23 -20.82 4.66
C ALA A 417 21.90 -19.33 4.87
N LEU A 418 21.15 -18.73 3.93
CA LEU A 418 20.56 -17.39 4.07
C LEU A 418 19.50 -17.23 5.17
N PRO A 419 18.62 -18.20 5.49
CA PRO A 419 17.51 -17.92 6.39
C PRO A 419 18.01 -17.63 7.81
N GLU A 420 17.30 -16.76 8.52
CA GLU A 420 17.50 -16.63 9.97
C GLU A 420 16.99 -17.89 10.72
N PRO A 421 17.47 -18.19 11.93
CA PRO A 421 17.16 -19.44 12.63
C PRO A 421 15.66 -19.77 12.81
N GLY A 422 14.78 -18.76 12.82
CA GLY A 422 13.34 -18.93 12.96
C GLY A 422 12.62 -19.46 11.70
N VAL A 423 13.15 -19.23 10.50
CA VAL A 423 12.52 -19.61 9.22
C VAL A 423 13.33 -20.63 8.43
N TYR A 424 12.68 -21.32 7.49
CA TYR A 424 13.28 -22.39 6.68
C TYR A 424 13.67 -21.96 5.26
N SER A 425 14.12 -22.93 4.45
CA SER A 425 14.72 -22.68 3.13
C SER A 425 13.80 -21.98 2.14
N SER A 426 12.53 -22.40 2.08
CA SER A 426 11.56 -21.76 1.18
C SER A 426 11.20 -20.38 1.71
N TYR A 427 11.09 -19.42 0.81
CA TYR A 427 10.58 -18.09 1.09
C TYR A 427 9.46 -17.76 0.10
N ASP A 428 8.57 -18.72 -0.19
CA ASP A 428 7.39 -18.51 -1.05
C ASP A 428 6.50 -17.36 -0.53
N TYR A 429 6.44 -17.23 0.79
CA TYR A 429 5.76 -16.16 1.52
C TYR A 429 4.22 -16.20 1.39
N GLY A 430 3.64 -17.15 0.63
CA GLY A 430 2.24 -17.09 0.23
C GLY A 430 1.95 -15.93 -0.73
N SER A 431 2.97 -15.47 -1.45
CA SER A 431 2.92 -14.25 -2.29
C SER A 431 2.15 -14.43 -3.60
N SER A 432 1.95 -13.35 -4.36
CA SER A 432 1.20 -13.37 -5.62
C SER A 432 1.93 -14.14 -6.74
N ILE A 433 3.25 -14.29 -6.63
CA ILE A 433 4.09 -15.12 -7.49
C ILE A 433 4.78 -16.15 -6.60
N GLN A 434 4.49 -17.43 -6.80
CA GLN A 434 5.05 -18.53 -6.00
C GLN A 434 6.57 -18.64 -6.14
N GLU A 435 7.22 -19.35 -5.23
CA GLU A 435 8.66 -19.65 -5.25
C GLU A 435 9.13 -20.23 -6.60
N ASN A 436 8.33 -21.10 -7.22
CA ASN A 436 8.58 -21.68 -8.54
C ASN A 436 8.27 -20.72 -9.72
N ARG A 437 7.84 -19.49 -9.42
CA ARG A 437 7.44 -18.39 -10.32
C ARG A 437 6.07 -18.53 -10.97
N GLU A 438 5.24 -19.49 -10.57
CA GLU A 438 3.85 -19.58 -11.03
C GLU A 438 2.98 -18.50 -10.39
N LEU A 439 1.94 -18.07 -11.11
CA LEU A 439 0.99 -17.09 -10.58
C LEU A 439 0.01 -17.78 -9.62
N THR A 440 -0.29 -17.16 -8.50
CA THR A 440 -1.31 -17.66 -7.56
C THR A 440 -2.70 -17.11 -7.90
N PRO A 441 -3.79 -17.68 -7.34
CA PRO A 441 -5.13 -17.13 -7.52
C PRO A 441 -5.27 -15.65 -7.09
N LYS A 442 -4.55 -15.20 -6.05
CA LYS A 442 -4.57 -13.79 -5.61
C LYS A 442 -3.98 -12.84 -6.65
N PHE A 443 -3.06 -13.29 -7.51
CA PHE A 443 -2.50 -12.45 -8.58
C PHE A 443 -3.58 -11.81 -9.48
N ALA A 444 -4.71 -12.49 -9.69
CA ALA A 444 -5.82 -11.93 -10.47
C ALA A 444 -6.39 -10.67 -9.82
N GLU A 445 -6.60 -10.66 -8.50
CA GLU A 445 -7.12 -9.50 -7.77
C GLU A 445 -6.12 -8.34 -7.77
N LEU A 446 -4.84 -8.61 -7.48
CA LEU A 446 -3.75 -7.65 -7.65
C LEU A 446 -3.75 -7.01 -9.06
N LYS A 447 -3.95 -7.82 -10.10
CA LYS A 447 -4.02 -7.34 -11.49
C LYS A 447 -5.23 -6.46 -11.77
N LEU A 448 -6.42 -6.86 -11.30
CA LEU A 448 -7.64 -6.06 -11.48
C LEU A 448 -7.45 -4.66 -10.89
N GLN A 449 -6.86 -4.58 -9.70
CA GLN A 449 -6.51 -3.31 -9.04
C GLN A 449 -5.45 -2.51 -9.81
N GLY A 450 -4.36 -3.16 -10.23
CA GLY A 450 -3.29 -2.49 -10.98
C GLY A 450 -3.74 -1.95 -12.34
N LEU A 451 -4.63 -2.66 -13.04
CA LEU A 451 -5.20 -2.20 -14.32
C LEU A 451 -6.13 -1.00 -14.14
N PHE A 452 -6.97 -1.00 -13.10
CA PHE A 452 -7.75 0.18 -12.70
C PHE A 452 -6.85 1.39 -12.45
N LEU A 453 -5.83 1.22 -11.60
CA LEU A 453 -4.91 2.30 -11.25
C LEU A 453 -4.27 2.85 -12.52
N ARG A 454 -3.70 2.00 -13.39
CA ARG A 454 -3.04 2.41 -14.65
C ARG A 454 -3.92 3.18 -15.64
N SER A 455 -5.24 3.11 -15.51
CA SER A 455 -6.15 3.86 -16.38
C SER A 455 -6.87 5.00 -15.65
N SER A 456 -6.54 5.27 -14.37
CA SER A 456 -7.29 6.21 -13.52
C SER A 456 -6.40 7.31 -12.95
N PRO A 457 -5.81 8.20 -13.78
CA PRO A 457 -4.97 9.29 -13.29
C PRO A 457 -5.71 10.27 -12.36
N GLU A 458 -7.03 10.38 -12.51
CA GLU A 458 -7.89 11.15 -11.60
C GLU A 458 -7.82 10.62 -10.14
N PHE A 459 -7.39 9.38 -9.93
CA PHE A 459 -7.26 8.80 -8.58
C PHE A 459 -5.97 9.21 -7.86
N TYR A 460 -4.98 9.78 -8.56
CA TYR A 460 -3.64 10.01 -8.01
C TYR A 460 -3.57 11.28 -7.17
N LYS A 461 -4.52 12.18 -7.40
CA LYS A 461 -4.69 13.41 -6.65
C LYS A 461 -6.12 13.44 -6.13
N THR A 462 -6.32 13.05 -4.88
CA THR A 462 -7.64 13.06 -4.25
C THR A 462 -7.55 13.63 -2.86
N ASP A 463 -8.50 14.48 -2.50
CA ASP A 463 -8.76 14.88 -1.12
C ASP A 463 -9.58 13.78 -0.42
N TRP A 464 -9.29 13.56 0.85
CA TRP A 464 -10.11 12.74 1.72
C TRP A 464 -11.28 13.58 2.25
N ILE A 465 -12.50 13.31 1.80
CA ILE A 465 -13.67 14.15 2.13
C ILE A 465 -14.31 13.72 3.45
N GLY A 466 -14.32 12.43 3.72
CA GLY A 466 -15.04 11.87 4.84
C GLY A 466 -15.45 10.43 4.63
N ASN A 467 -16.18 9.89 5.58
CA ASN A 467 -16.67 8.52 5.55
C ASN A 467 -18.07 8.40 6.18
N SER A 468 -18.62 7.19 6.19
CA SER A 468 -19.96 6.92 6.74
C SER A 468 -20.11 7.23 8.23
N THR A 469 -19.04 7.23 9.03
CA THR A 469 -19.10 7.54 10.47
C THR A 469 -19.02 9.04 10.74
N THR A 470 -18.37 9.81 9.86
CA THR A 470 -18.34 11.28 9.91
C THR A 470 -19.62 11.94 9.39
N GLY A 471 -20.51 11.18 8.75
CA GLY A 471 -21.73 11.69 8.10
C GLY A 471 -21.52 12.24 6.69
N ALA A 472 -20.28 12.27 6.18
CA ALA A 472 -19.96 12.71 4.82
C ALA A 472 -20.46 11.74 3.73
N VAL A 473 -20.73 10.48 4.09
CA VAL A 473 -21.26 9.47 3.16
C VAL A 473 -22.52 8.85 3.73
N ASN A 474 -23.63 9.01 3.01
CA ASN A 474 -24.92 8.44 3.41
C ASN A 474 -25.09 7.05 2.76
N ILE A 475 -25.26 6.04 3.62
CA ILE A 475 -25.41 4.64 3.26
C ILE A 475 -26.65 4.06 3.94
N SER A 476 -27.47 3.32 3.19
CA SER A 476 -28.77 2.84 3.70
C SER A 476 -28.67 1.70 4.70
N ASN A 477 -27.54 0.99 4.74
CA ASN A 477 -27.30 -0.13 5.64
C ASN A 477 -25.97 0.08 6.40
N PRO A 478 -26.00 0.26 7.73
CA PRO A 478 -24.80 0.52 8.52
C PRO A 478 -23.84 -0.68 8.63
N ALA A 479 -24.24 -1.87 8.15
CA ALA A 479 -23.33 -3.00 7.98
C ALA A 479 -22.31 -2.79 6.84
N ALA A 480 -22.53 -1.80 5.98
CA ALA A 480 -21.56 -1.33 5.01
C ALA A 480 -20.94 0.00 5.46
N PHE A 481 -19.68 0.19 5.09
CA PHE A 481 -18.88 1.37 5.39
C PHE A 481 -18.25 1.89 4.10
N ALA A 482 -18.26 3.21 3.92
CA ALA A 482 -17.72 3.87 2.74
C ALA A 482 -16.84 5.06 3.13
N VAL A 483 -15.73 5.23 2.42
CA VAL A 483 -14.90 6.45 2.43
C VAL A 483 -15.05 7.16 1.09
N LEU A 484 -15.24 8.48 1.11
CA LEU A 484 -15.28 9.32 -0.07
C LEU A 484 -13.95 10.04 -0.27
N LEU A 485 -13.34 9.77 -1.42
CA LEU A 485 -12.20 10.52 -1.95
C LEU A 485 -12.66 11.32 -3.18
N LYS A 486 -12.15 12.54 -3.34
CA LYS A 486 -12.54 13.41 -4.44
C LYS A 486 -11.33 14.06 -5.08
N ASN A 487 -11.21 13.98 -6.40
CA ASN A 487 -10.20 14.73 -7.13
C ASN A 487 -10.57 16.23 -7.13
N PRO A 488 -9.72 17.12 -6.60
CA PRO A 488 -10.04 18.55 -6.52
C PRO A 488 -10.03 19.25 -7.89
N ASP A 489 -9.31 18.71 -8.88
CA ASP A 489 -9.16 19.32 -10.19
C ASP A 489 -10.32 18.94 -11.12
N THR A 490 -10.76 17.69 -11.06
CA THR A 490 -11.76 17.14 -11.99
C THR A 490 -13.14 16.90 -11.36
N ASN A 491 -13.24 16.94 -10.03
CA ASN A 491 -14.40 16.53 -9.25
C ASN A 491 -14.76 15.04 -9.33
N ALA A 492 -13.91 14.20 -9.92
CA ALA A 492 -14.10 12.74 -9.89
C ALA A 492 -14.17 12.25 -8.44
N THR A 493 -15.16 11.41 -8.13
CA THR A 493 -15.38 10.85 -6.79
C THR A 493 -15.13 9.35 -6.80
N PHE A 494 -14.56 8.87 -5.69
CA PHE A 494 -14.24 7.47 -5.47
C PHE A 494 -14.74 7.08 -4.07
N TYR A 495 -15.77 6.24 -4.02
CA TYR A 495 -16.28 5.68 -2.78
C TYR A 495 -15.68 4.29 -2.60
N ILE A 496 -14.77 4.18 -1.64
CA ILE A 496 -14.16 2.90 -1.28
C ILE A 496 -15.04 2.23 -0.23
N VAL A 497 -15.68 1.13 -0.60
CA VAL A 497 -16.74 0.50 0.20
C VAL A 497 -16.37 -0.90 0.64
N ARG A 498 -16.63 -1.26 1.90
CA ARG A 498 -16.46 -2.60 2.48
C ARG A 498 -17.54 -2.86 3.53
N GLN A 499 -17.61 -4.07 4.07
CA GLN A 499 -18.36 -4.29 5.33
C GLN A 499 -17.76 -3.46 6.47
N THR A 500 -18.61 -2.92 7.34
CA THR A 500 -18.20 -2.19 8.55
C THR A 500 -17.34 -3.08 9.45
N ASP A 501 -17.82 -4.29 9.73
CA ASP A 501 -16.98 -5.39 10.21
C ASP A 501 -16.23 -6.00 9.01
N SER A 502 -14.96 -5.63 8.86
CA SER A 502 -14.13 -6.08 7.75
C SER A 502 -13.79 -7.58 7.79
N THR A 503 -14.09 -8.27 8.89
CA THR A 503 -13.86 -9.72 9.02
C THR A 503 -15.06 -10.54 8.52
N SER A 504 -16.21 -9.89 8.36
CA SER A 504 -17.50 -10.50 8.04
C SER A 504 -17.47 -11.24 6.71
N THR A 505 -17.93 -12.48 6.73
CA THR A 505 -18.18 -13.31 5.55
C THR A 505 -19.63 -13.21 5.05
N ALA A 506 -20.45 -12.36 5.68
CA ALA A 506 -21.84 -12.18 5.29
C ALA A 506 -21.97 -11.30 4.04
N THR A 507 -22.92 -11.66 3.18
CA THR A 507 -23.36 -10.79 2.09
C THR A 507 -24.04 -9.55 2.66
N THR A 508 -23.59 -8.38 2.25
CA THR A 508 -24.13 -7.09 2.67
C THR A 508 -24.69 -6.35 1.47
N SER A 509 -25.94 -5.90 1.57
CA SER A 509 -26.60 -5.10 0.54
C SER A 509 -26.96 -3.72 1.06
N PHE A 510 -26.72 -2.70 0.25
CA PHE A 510 -26.93 -1.31 0.62
C PHE A 510 -27.20 -0.45 -0.60
N LYS A 511 -27.61 0.78 -0.34
CA LYS A 511 -27.64 1.88 -1.29
C LYS A 511 -26.73 3.00 -0.80
N LEU A 512 -26.19 3.75 -1.75
CA LEU A 512 -25.26 4.84 -1.51
C LEU A 512 -25.83 6.13 -2.10
N THR A 513 -25.93 7.19 -1.31
CA THR A 513 -26.25 8.51 -1.85
C THR A 513 -24.97 9.20 -2.30
N VAL A 514 -24.91 9.58 -3.57
CA VAL A 514 -23.79 10.32 -4.16
C VAL A 514 -24.22 11.71 -4.56
N ASP A 515 -23.36 12.70 -4.34
CA ASP A 515 -23.59 14.05 -4.82
C ASP A 515 -23.08 14.17 -6.26
N THR A 516 -23.99 14.46 -7.18
CA THR A 516 -23.63 14.71 -8.59
C THR A 516 -23.91 16.17 -8.94
N ILE A 517 -23.38 16.62 -10.08
CA ILE A 517 -23.71 17.93 -10.65
C ILE A 517 -25.22 18.12 -10.89
N ALA A 518 -25.99 17.04 -10.97
CA ALA A 518 -27.44 17.06 -11.16
C ALA A 518 -28.23 16.95 -9.83
N GLY A 519 -27.53 16.96 -8.68
CA GLY A 519 -28.10 16.77 -7.35
C GLY A 519 -27.73 15.42 -6.72
N ALA A 520 -28.20 15.20 -5.49
CA ALA A 520 -28.00 13.95 -4.78
C ALA A 520 -28.76 12.81 -5.47
N LEU A 521 -28.07 11.71 -5.75
CA LEU A 521 -28.62 10.50 -6.36
C LEU A 521 -28.41 9.32 -5.43
N GLU A 522 -29.49 8.59 -5.13
CA GLU A 522 -29.39 7.30 -4.46
C GLU A 522 -29.05 6.22 -5.49
N LEU A 523 -27.92 5.55 -5.30
CA LEU A 523 -27.42 4.47 -6.14
C LEU A 523 -27.66 3.12 -5.47
N PRO A 524 -28.07 2.09 -6.24
CA PRO A 524 -28.40 2.14 -7.66
C PRO A 524 -29.82 2.68 -7.92
N GLN A 525 -30.08 3.12 -9.15
CA GLN A 525 -31.35 3.71 -9.58
C GLN A 525 -32.34 2.67 -10.14
N HIS A 526 -31.84 1.66 -10.87
CA HIS A 526 -32.67 0.66 -11.58
C HIS A 526 -32.43 -0.79 -11.13
N VAL A 527 -31.36 -1.07 -10.39
CA VAL A 527 -31.15 -2.35 -9.69
C VAL A 527 -31.33 -2.15 -8.17
N PRO A 528 -31.73 -3.18 -7.40
CA PRO A 528 -32.25 -2.96 -6.05
C PRO A 528 -31.20 -2.43 -5.07
N ASN A 529 -29.99 -2.97 -5.09
CA ASN A 529 -28.93 -2.65 -4.14
C ASN A 529 -27.54 -2.83 -4.76
N ILE A 530 -26.54 -2.15 -4.20
CA ILE A 530 -25.14 -2.56 -4.30
C ILE A 530 -24.96 -3.75 -3.34
N THR A 531 -24.27 -4.79 -3.79
CA THR A 531 -23.98 -5.97 -2.98
C THR A 531 -22.47 -6.13 -2.78
N LEU A 532 -22.07 -6.46 -1.56
CA LEU A 532 -20.75 -6.99 -1.20
C LEU A 532 -20.92 -8.44 -0.78
N SER A 533 -20.19 -9.34 -1.42
CA SER A 533 -19.93 -10.68 -0.89
C SER A 533 -19.11 -10.58 0.39
N GLY A 534 -19.09 -11.63 1.21
CA GLY A 534 -18.22 -11.68 2.40
C GLY A 534 -16.78 -11.29 2.06
N ARG A 535 -16.16 -10.46 2.91
CA ARG A 535 -14.78 -9.97 2.72
C ARG A 535 -14.51 -9.40 1.33
N GLN A 536 -15.40 -8.50 0.89
CA GLN A 536 -15.25 -7.80 -0.39
C GLN A 536 -15.17 -6.30 -0.17
N SER A 537 -14.30 -5.65 -0.93
CA SER A 537 -14.32 -4.19 -1.09
C SER A 537 -14.46 -3.81 -2.55
N LYS A 538 -15.08 -2.66 -2.81
CA LYS A 538 -15.31 -2.12 -4.15
C LYS A 538 -14.96 -0.63 -4.21
N VAL A 539 -14.73 -0.16 -5.42
CA VAL A 539 -14.62 1.27 -5.72
C VAL A 539 -15.84 1.65 -6.56
N ILE A 540 -16.73 2.44 -5.98
CA ILE A 540 -17.83 3.06 -6.72
C ILE A 540 -17.33 4.42 -7.20
N VAL A 541 -17.44 4.69 -8.49
CA VAL A 541 -16.90 5.91 -9.09
C VAL A 541 -18.03 6.86 -9.47
N GLY A 542 -17.76 8.17 -9.43
CA GLY A 542 -18.66 9.21 -9.88
C GLY A 542 -17.91 10.34 -10.59
N SER A 543 -18.58 11.04 -11.51
CA SER A 543 -18.01 12.16 -12.29
C SER A 543 -16.64 11.86 -12.93
N TYR A 544 -16.48 10.64 -13.44
CA TYR A 544 -15.20 10.11 -13.91
C TYR A 544 -15.04 10.30 -15.42
N THR A 545 -13.88 10.72 -15.89
CA THR A 545 -13.62 11.00 -17.31
C THR A 545 -12.73 9.96 -17.97
N PHE A 546 -13.01 9.63 -19.23
CA PHE A 546 -12.19 8.69 -20.01
C PHE A 546 -12.14 9.10 -21.48
N GLY A 547 -10.99 9.59 -21.93
CA GLY A 547 -10.86 10.18 -23.25
C GLY A 547 -11.72 11.44 -23.37
N THR A 548 -12.65 11.45 -24.32
CA THR A 548 -13.65 12.52 -24.49
C THR A 548 -15.02 12.18 -23.90
N SER A 549 -15.14 10.99 -23.31
CA SER A 549 -16.36 10.48 -22.68
C SER A 549 -16.30 10.68 -21.17
N SER A 550 -17.47 10.62 -20.53
CA SER A 550 -17.58 10.68 -19.07
C SER A 550 -18.61 9.68 -18.56
N LEU A 551 -18.35 9.22 -17.35
CA LEU A 551 -19.16 8.31 -16.56
C LEU A 551 -19.74 9.12 -15.38
N LEU A 552 -21.07 9.26 -15.34
CA LEU A 552 -21.75 9.94 -14.24
C LEU A 552 -21.55 9.16 -12.94
N TYR A 553 -21.76 7.84 -12.98
CA TYR A 553 -21.37 6.92 -11.93
C TYR A 553 -21.21 5.49 -12.45
N SER A 554 -20.50 4.64 -11.71
CA SER A 554 -20.66 3.19 -11.81
C SER A 554 -20.49 2.50 -10.46
N THR A 555 -21.38 1.55 -10.20
CA THR A 555 -21.28 0.59 -9.09
C THR A 555 -20.56 -0.69 -9.49
N ALA A 556 -20.38 -0.92 -10.79
CA ALA A 556 -19.45 -1.92 -11.32
C ALA A 556 -18.01 -1.40 -11.17
N SER A 557 -17.05 -2.32 -11.05
CA SER A 557 -15.65 -1.95 -11.00
C SER A 557 -15.12 -1.63 -12.41
N ILE A 558 -14.22 -0.67 -12.52
CA ILE A 558 -13.53 -0.35 -13.79
C ILE A 558 -12.29 -1.24 -13.90
N LEU A 559 -12.18 -2.02 -14.96
CA LEU A 559 -10.93 -2.69 -15.34
C LEU A 559 -10.02 -1.75 -16.14
N PHE A 560 -10.62 -1.00 -17.08
CA PHE A 560 -9.92 -0.03 -17.91
C PHE A 560 -10.89 1.08 -18.31
N ALA A 561 -10.42 2.33 -18.25
CA ALA A 561 -11.11 3.47 -18.81
C ALA A 561 -10.10 4.41 -19.44
N GLY A 562 -10.22 4.66 -20.75
CA GLY A 562 -9.28 5.52 -21.46
C GLY A 562 -9.49 5.49 -22.96
N ARG A 563 -8.48 5.89 -23.72
CA ARG A 563 -8.56 5.93 -25.18
C ARG A 563 -7.65 4.88 -25.82
N ILE A 564 -8.19 4.09 -26.75
CA ILE A 564 -7.44 3.15 -27.59
C ILE A 564 -7.59 3.59 -29.04
N GLY A 565 -6.50 4.09 -29.62
CA GLY A 565 -6.53 4.74 -30.94
C GLY A 565 -7.44 5.98 -30.92
N THR A 566 -8.48 5.98 -31.75
CA THR A 566 -9.45 7.08 -31.82
C THR A 566 -10.70 6.85 -30.97
N ARG A 567 -10.73 5.77 -30.19
CA ARG A 567 -11.94 5.28 -29.53
C ARG A 567 -11.81 5.39 -28.02
N ASP A 568 -12.81 5.98 -27.37
CA ASP A 568 -12.92 5.95 -25.92
C ASP A 568 -13.44 4.56 -25.52
N VAL A 569 -12.76 3.90 -24.59
CA VAL A 569 -13.06 2.53 -24.17
C VAL A 569 -13.27 2.51 -22.67
N LEU A 570 -14.43 1.99 -22.26
CA LEU A 570 -14.77 1.69 -20.87
C LEU A 570 -14.98 0.18 -20.75
N PHE A 571 -14.20 -0.47 -19.90
CA PHE A 571 -14.35 -1.88 -19.57
C PHE A 571 -14.68 -2.00 -18.08
N LEU A 572 -15.94 -2.35 -17.81
CA LEU A 572 -16.47 -2.62 -16.49
C LEU A 572 -16.44 -4.12 -16.15
N TYR A 573 -16.43 -4.45 -14.88
CA TYR A 573 -16.61 -5.81 -14.41
C TYR A 573 -17.31 -5.88 -13.05
N GLY A 574 -17.81 -7.06 -12.71
CA GLY A 574 -18.30 -7.35 -11.36
C GLY A 574 -18.72 -8.81 -11.21
N ASP A 575 -19.00 -9.23 -9.98
CA ASP A 575 -19.31 -10.64 -9.73
C ASP A 575 -20.61 -11.06 -10.43
N ALA A 576 -20.59 -12.26 -11.02
CA ALA A 576 -21.74 -12.82 -11.75
C ALA A 576 -22.99 -13.01 -10.88
N SER A 577 -22.84 -13.12 -9.56
CA SER A 577 -23.94 -13.26 -8.61
C SER A 577 -24.58 -11.93 -8.21
N GLN A 578 -24.04 -10.80 -8.66
CA GLN A 578 -24.42 -9.46 -8.21
C GLN A 578 -24.99 -8.62 -9.35
N ALA A 579 -25.85 -7.67 -8.98
CA ALA A 579 -26.31 -6.64 -9.90
C ALA A 579 -25.39 -5.42 -9.82
N HIS A 580 -25.15 -4.77 -10.95
CA HIS A 580 -24.37 -3.53 -11.03
C HIS A 580 -25.06 -2.53 -11.97
N GLU A 581 -24.60 -1.28 -11.91
CA GLU A 581 -25.15 -0.19 -12.70
C GLU A 581 -24.05 0.78 -13.13
N ALA A 582 -24.21 1.35 -14.33
CA ALA A 582 -23.35 2.42 -14.83
C ALA A 582 -24.20 3.45 -15.58
N ALA A 583 -23.94 4.73 -15.38
CA ALA A 583 -24.64 5.80 -16.06
C ALA A 583 -23.67 6.67 -16.86
N LEU A 584 -23.87 6.74 -18.17
CA LEU A 584 -23.03 7.51 -19.07
C LEU A 584 -23.80 7.97 -20.32
N THR A 585 -23.25 8.97 -21.00
CA THR A 585 -23.74 9.34 -22.33
C THR A 585 -23.14 8.41 -23.37
N LEU A 586 -24.00 7.69 -24.09
CA LEU A 586 -23.58 6.85 -25.22
C LEU A 586 -23.45 7.69 -26.49
N GLN A 587 -22.28 7.67 -27.12
CA GLN A 587 -21.92 8.56 -28.22
C GLN A 587 -21.73 7.83 -29.56
N GLY A 588 -22.15 8.47 -30.66
CA GLY A 588 -21.97 7.99 -32.03
C GLY A 588 -23.19 7.25 -32.60
N ARG A 589 -23.21 7.04 -33.93
CA ARG A 589 -24.21 6.19 -34.59
C ARG A 589 -23.87 4.73 -34.31
N THR A 590 -24.80 4.00 -33.71
CA THR A 590 -24.55 2.66 -33.16
C THR A 590 -24.56 1.57 -34.22
N ALA A 591 -23.70 0.55 -34.04
CA ALA A 591 -23.80 -0.70 -34.77
C ALA A 591 -24.32 -1.85 -33.86
N ILE A 592 -24.00 -1.82 -32.56
CA ILE A 592 -24.37 -2.88 -31.60
C ILE A 592 -24.73 -2.27 -30.23
N GLN A 593 -25.89 -2.65 -29.69
CA GLN A 593 -26.20 -2.63 -28.26
C GLN A 593 -26.30 -4.09 -27.80
N ALA A 594 -25.91 -4.39 -26.56
CA ALA A 594 -25.99 -5.75 -26.03
C ALA A 594 -27.40 -6.35 -26.19
N LYS A 595 -27.48 -7.54 -26.79
CA LYS A 595 -28.69 -8.37 -26.87
C LYS A 595 -28.65 -9.46 -25.80
N SER A 596 -28.43 -9.08 -24.55
CA SER A 596 -28.40 -9.99 -23.40
C SER A 596 -29.63 -9.77 -22.54
N SER A 597 -30.28 -10.84 -22.07
CA SER A 597 -31.36 -10.75 -21.07
C SER A 597 -30.88 -10.23 -19.71
N HIS A 598 -29.56 -10.21 -19.48
CA HIS A 598 -28.95 -9.72 -18.26
C HIS A 598 -28.51 -8.25 -18.36
N ILE A 599 -28.78 -7.56 -19.47
CA ILE A 599 -28.46 -6.15 -19.64
C ILE A 599 -29.73 -5.40 -20.02
N SER A 600 -30.04 -4.34 -19.28
CA SER A 600 -31.11 -3.42 -19.62
C SER A 600 -30.61 -1.98 -19.67
N PHE A 601 -31.31 -1.16 -20.45
CA PHE A 601 -30.99 0.24 -20.69
C PHE A 601 -32.18 1.10 -20.31
N ALA A 602 -31.95 2.17 -19.56
CA ALA A 602 -32.92 3.20 -19.26
C ALA A 602 -32.34 4.57 -19.64
N LEU A 603 -33.14 5.43 -20.24
CA LEU A 603 -32.75 6.81 -20.55
C LEU A 603 -33.28 7.73 -19.46
N SER A 604 -32.40 8.52 -18.86
CA SER A 604 -32.75 9.52 -17.85
C SER A 604 -31.98 10.82 -18.13
N ASN A 605 -32.70 11.89 -18.47
CA ASN A 605 -32.14 13.23 -18.71
C ASN A 605 -30.91 13.25 -19.64
N GLY A 606 -30.95 12.49 -20.74
CA GLY A 606 -29.86 12.41 -21.72
C GLY A 606 -28.70 11.49 -21.32
N THR A 607 -28.71 10.94 -20.10
CA THR A 607 -27.79 9.90 -19.65
C THR A 607 -28.42 8.52 -19.84
N THR A 608 -27.65 7.55 -20.34
CA THR A 608 -28.09 6.16 -20.39
C THR A 608 -27.62 5.45 -19.13
N VAL A 609 -28.58 4.94 -18.36
CA VAL A 609 -28.32 4.02 -17.25
C VAL A 609 -28.35 2.60 -17.78
N ILE A 610 -27.26 1.87 -17.56
CA ILE A 610 -27.05 0.49 -17.98
C ILE A 610 -27.08 -0.36 -16.71
N SER A 611 -28.02 -1.29 -16.63
CA SER A 611 -28.10 -2.25 -15.55
C SER A 611 -27.53 -3.59 -15.98
N PHE A 612 -26.63 -4.13 -15.16
CA PHE A 612 -26.03 -5.45 -15.31
C PHE A 612 -26.68 -6.37 -14.27
N LEU A 613 -27.58 -7.25 -14.70
CA LEU A 613 -28.28 -8.18 -13.83
C LEU A 613 -27.41 -9.41 -13.51
N PRO A 614 -27.65 -10.10 -12.38
CA PRO A 614 -26.93 -11.33 -12.06
C PRO A 614 -27.04 -12.36 -13.19
N GLY A 615 -25.97 -13.13 -13.41
CA GLY A 615 -25.88 -14.24 -14.36
C GLY A 615 -24.99 -13.98 -15.58
N ILE A 616 -24.40 -12.79 -15.74
CA ILE A 616 -23.44 -12.53 -16.81
C ILE A 616 -22.17 -13.35 -16.55
N THR A 617 -21.77 -14.16 -17.52
CA THR A 617 -20.50 -14.88 -17.55
C THR A 617 -19.86 -14.66 -18.92
N GLY A 618 -18.54 -14.45 -18.95
CA GLY A 618 -17.81 -14.08 -20.15
C GLY A 618 -17.84 -12.57 -20.45
N LEU A 619 -17.22 -12.20 -21.57
CA LEU A 619 -17.18 -10.82 -22.06
C LEU A 619 -18.46 -10.49 -22.85
N VAL A 620 -19.09 -9.36 -22.51
CA VAL A 620 -20.21 -8.80 -23.23
C VAL A 620 -19.84 -7.42 -23.80
N THR A 621 -20.04 -7.26 -25.11
CA THR A 621 -20.01 -5.92 -25.73
C THR A 621 -21.33 -5.22 -25.46
N VAL A 622 -21.30 -4.22 -24.57
CA VAL A 622 -22.47 -3.48 -24.12
C VAL A 622 -22.89 -2.45 -25.16
N PHE A 623 -21.91 -1.73 -25.71
CA PHE A 623 -22.11 -0.69 -26.70
C PHE A 623 -20.93 -0.61 -27.66
N ASP A 624 -21.22 -0.54 -28.95
CA ASP A 624 -20.21 -0.43 -30.01
C ASP A 624 -20.53 0.69 -31.02
N SER A 625 -19.70 1.74 -31.03
CA SER A 625 -19.66 2.79 -32.05
C SER A 625 -18.21 3.08 -32.51
N PRO A 626 -18.01 3.78 -33.65
CA PRO A 626 -16.66 4.15 -34.10
C PRO A 626 -15.85 4.98 -33.10
N THR A 627 -16.50 5.69 -32.17
CA THR A 627 -15.87 6.60 -31.22
C THR A 627 -15.91 6.12 -29.77
N GLN A 628 -16.75 5.13 -29.43
CA GLN A 628 -16.92 4.67 -28.06
C GLN A 628 -17.17 3.15 -27.97
N LEU A 629 -16.50 2.47 -27.04
CA LEU A 629 -16.67 1.05 -26.69
C LEU A 629 -17.04 0.92 -25.21
N VAL A 630 -18.09 0.19 -24.90
CA VAL A 630 -18.41 -0.20 -23.52
C VAL A 630 -18.45 -1.72 -23.45
N LEU A 631 -17.66 -2.29 -22.54
CA LEU A 631 -17.55 -3.71 -22.27
C LEU A 631 -17.95 -4.00 -20.83
N PHE A 632 -18.50 -5.18 -20.60
CA PHE A 632 -18.73 -5.73 -19.26
C PHE A 632 -18.30 -7.20 -19.22
N ALA A 633 -17.70 -7.65 -18.13
CA ALA A 633 -17.43 -9.07 -17.88
C ALA A 633 -17.64 -9.44 -16.42
N ASP A 634 -17.82 -10.72 -16.13
CA ASP A 634 -17.71 -11.19 -14.75
C ASP A 634 -16.27 -11.07 -14.23
N THR A 635 -16.09 -10.98 -12.90
CA THR A 635 -14.77 -10.85 -12.24
C THR A 635 -13.76 -11.91 -12.68
N THR A 636 -14.18 -13.18 -12.81
CA THR A 636 -13.29 -14.27 -13.24
C THR A 636 -12.81 -14.05 -14.66
N THR A 637 -13.73 -13.70 -15.58
CA THR A 637 -13.38 -13.38 -16.96
C THR A 637 -12.50 -12.14 -17.05
N ALA A 638 -12.81 -11.06 -16.32
CA ALA A 638 -11.99 -9.85 -16.27
C ALA A 638 -10.56 -10.14 -15.81
N GLY A 639 -10.39 -11.05 -14.85
CA GLY A 639 -9.10 -11.55 -14.37
C GLY A 639 -8.25 -12.25 -15.44
N THR A 640 -8.80 -12.60 -16.61
CA THR A 640 -8.04 -13.16 -17.74
C THR A 640 -7.45 -12.10 -18.68
N PHE A 641 -7.88 -10.84 -18.58
CA PHE A 641 -7.43 -9.76 -19.46
C PHE A 641 -6.09 -9.17 -19.02
N TRP A 642 -5.41 -8.52 -19.98
CA TRP A 642 -4.11 -7.89 -19.79
C TRP A 642 -4.08 -6.58 -20.60
N ALA A 643 -3.30 -5.60 -20.13
CA ALA A 643 -3.11 -4.34 -20.84
C ALA A 643 -1.61 -4.02 -21.01
N PRO A 644 -0.91 -4.72 -21.94
CA PRO A 644 0.49 -4.45 -22.21
C PRO A 644 0.68 -3.01 -22.71
N VAL A 645 1.76 -2.35 -22.30
CA VAL A 645 2.13 -1.03 -22.81
C VAL A 645 2.62 -1.20 -24.25
N LEU A 646 2.08 -0.39 -25.16
CA LEU A 646 2.59 -0.29 -26.53
C LEU A 646 3.59 0.89 -26.59
N PRO A 647 4.89 0.64 -26.81
CA PRO A 647 5.88 1.71 -26.89
C PRO A 647 5.55 2.68 -28.03
N ALA A 648 5.64 3.99 -27.78
CA ALA A 648 5.54 4.99 -28.83
C ALA A 648 6.72 4.87 -29.81
N ALA A 649 6.49 5.14 -31.10
CA ALA A 649 7.55 5.16 -32.10
C ALA A 649 8.43 6.41 -31.92
N GLY A 650 9.62 6.23 -31.34
CA GLY A 650 10.55 7.31 -31.02
C GLY A 650 11.05 7.15 -29.59
N LYS A 651 12.35 6.93 -29.41
CA LYS A 651 12.96 6.59 -28.12
C LYS A 651 13.04 7.83 -27.22
N THR A 652 11.97 8.16 -26.49
CA THR A 652 12.13 8.97 -25.27
C THR A 652 12.57 8.03 -24.15
N THR A 653 13.48 8.51 -23.30
CA THR A 653 13.86 7.80 -22.07
C THR A 653 12.60 7.51 -21.26
N HIS A 654 12.49 6.30 -20.71
CA HIS A 654 11.34 5.85 -19.90
C HIS A 654 9.96 5.74 -20.59
N ALA A 655 9.87 5.73 -21.93
CA ALA A 655 8.58 5.61 -22.66
C ALA A 655 7.67 4.41 -22.25
N ASN A 656 8.26 3.35 -21.68
CA ASN A 656 7.54 2.14 -21.23
C ASN A 656 7.11 2.18 -19.76
N TYR A 657 7.55 3.18 -19.00
CA TYR A 657 7.26 3.34 -17.58
C TYR A 657 5.90 3.99 -17.35
N TRP A 658 5.53 4.88 -18.27
CA TRP A 658 4.30 5.63 -18.18
C TRP A 658 3.09 4.78 -18.55
N GLN A 659 1.95 5.29 -18.14
CA GLN A 659 0.67 4.62 -18.20
C GLN A 659 0.00 4.74 -19.57
N LEU A 660 -1.07 3.98 -19.75
CA LEU A 660 -1.85 4.00 -20.98
C LEU A 660 -2.43 5.40 -21.18
N GLY A 661 -2.09 6.05 -22.29
CA GLY A 661 -2.54 7.40 -22.63
C GLY A 661 -1.74 8.56 -22.03
N SER A 662 -0.70 8.29 -21.21
CA SER A 662 0.18 9.34 -20.65
C SER A 662 1.46 9.62 -21.47
N ASN A 663 1.66 8.89 -22.58
CA ASN A 663 2.74 9.09 -23.54
C ASN A 663 2.48 10.27 -24.52
N ALA A 664 1.70 11.28 -24.10
CA ALA A 664 1.32 12.41 -24.94
C ALA A 664 2.36 13.54 -24.88
#